data_AF-A0AAV8GIA5-F1
#
_entry.id   AF-A0AAV8GIA5-F1
#
_cell.length_a   1.000
_cell.length_b   1.000
_cell.length_c   1.000
_cell.angle_alpha   90.00
_cell.angle_beta   90.00
_cell.angle_gamma   90.00
#
_symmetry.space_group_name_H-M   'P 1'
#
loop_
_entity.id
_entity.type
_entity.pdbx_description
1 polymer ?
#
loop_
_entity_poly.entity_id
_entity_poly.type
_entity_poly.pdbx_seq_one_letter_code
_entity_poly.pdbx_strand_id
1 'polypeptide(L)'
;MLSRSINVPRLDLSLPSWHFPSFRGSKIQNGFLPLKDLSLAKAPFEGTTWFMSSINDTFEAGEAEYLRFPSYQSEGRLLCLAGISTRNGTLNSYALVHPDKLPPGSRFLPGITFVSESHYGYDNICHGLFAVMPFAAWHYRKGCVKPARWVLYQRGELRKETSNWVTNFLELTFGEKMTVEKFQGAGEVNYKSSCFEEAVVFRHHEGKMLKEKKIQVYEMLRCKSRKYCKIEERNGTDENLVKMTLLLRNGSRSFKDEAGVINVFQKVCAKVKGCQLKVSQSENLTFCDQVKLMSETDVLASPHGAQLTNLFFMDKNSSVMEFFPKGWKDLAGAGQFMFQWISAYSGMRHVGTWHDPKVVETKGENEEKRQVYVVYMGAAPSDSKDFLRESHLQLLGSVLRRGEKAENTLVRNYKHGFSGFAARLSEAEASALRRKPGVVSVFVDPVYKPHTTRSWDFLQQSLVIDSTPNSDSVPSAATADTIIGLLDTGIWPESQSFSDNGFGPVPSRWKGICMEGSDFNSSNCNKKLIGARYYATDEAPFTPTALSNANSVRDEQGHGTHTASTAAGNSITGASYYGLASGTAKGGSTGSRIAMYRVCSSFGCPGSQILAGFDDAVADGVDLLSVSLGASAYYRPDFSEDPIAIGAFHAVAKGITVVCSAGNDGPTASSVVNAAPWILTVAATTIDRFFESDILLGGNRSAIKGKAINFSTLDKSPNYPIIDGGSAKSNSSDVTSASHCEPGTLDGSKVKGKIVVCMHSQSDSTKTIKLQGLQDLGAFGTVFANDMENYVASSYNNFPVSEIIVQAANDVFTYINSTKNPVATILPTITVTNFKPAPVVAYFSSRGPSGQTRNLLKPDIAAPGVNILASWIPTSTGVPKGQKPSSFNLVSGTSMACPHVAGAAATIKAWNPTWSPFAIRSAIMTTATQVNSDKAPLTTASGSAATPYDIGSGEVVPTAALQPGLVYDLTTRDLLLFLCNYGYNSSKISLISNNTNGFSCPSNSSTELISNLNYPSIAVSGMKQNEIRTVNRVVTNVGSQDETVYTATVNSPAGLDVKVVPNKLKFSKSYKSLGFQVVFTMKNSSSQGDLFGSITWSDGTHTVRSPFVVATAN
;
A
#
# COMPACT_ATOMS: atom_id res chain seq x y z
N MET A 1 23.96 58.25 -45.71
CA MET A 1 23.78 57.76 -47.10
C MET A 1 23.59 56.25 -47.07
N LEU A 2 23.04 55.69 -48.16
CA LEU A 2 23.23 54.32 -48.71
C LEU A 2 23.57 53.18 -47.69
N SER A 3 22.76 52.16 -47.37
CA SER A 3 21.78 51.31 -48.10
C SER A 3 22.32 49.90 -48.46
N ARG A 4 21.44 48.90 -48.30
CA ARG A 4 21.38 47.61 -49.02
C ARG A 4 22.44 46.52 -48.75
N SER A 5 21.90 45.40 -48.25
CA SER A 5 21.96 44.06 -48.85
C SER A 5 23.30 43.31 -48.90
N ILE A 6 23.37 42.24 -48.11
CA ILE A 6 24.18 41.05 -48.41
C ILE A 6 23.22 39.88 -48.70
N ASN A 7 23.37 39.25 -49.85
CA ASN A 7 22.72 37.98 -50.19
C ASN A 7 23.65 36.81 -49.82
N VAL A 8 23.09 35.73 -49.31
CA VAL A 8 23.73 34.40 -49.27
C VAL A 8 22.69 33.36 -49.75
N PRO A 9 23.05 32.32 -50.52
CA PRO A 9 22.08 31.62 -51.38
C PRO A 9 21.21 30.56 -50.69
N ARG A 10 20.25 30.02 -51.46
CA ARG A 10 19.52 28.78 -51.13
C ARG A 10 20.49 27.64 -50.83
N LEU A 11 20.18 26.87 -49.79
CA LEU A 11 20.59 25.49 -49.64
C LEU A 11 19.33 24.64 -49.60
N ASP A 12 19.29 23.59 -50.41
CA ASP A 12 18.09 22.76 -50.59
C ASP A 12 18.01 21.70 -49.48
N LEU A 13 16.91 21.67 -48.73
CA LEU A 13 16.67 20.73 -47.64
C LEU A 13 15.20 20.29 -47.63
N SER A 14 14.93 19.26 -48.43
CA SER A 14 13.73 18.44 -48.36
C SER A 14 13.72 17.64 -47.05
N LEU A 15 13.16 18.24 -45.98
CA LEU A 15 12.94 17.55 -44.71
C LEU A 15 11.67 16.68 -44.74
N PRO A 16 11.59 15.60 -43.96
CA PRO A 16 10.64 14.51 -44.22
C PRO A 16 9.20 14.87 -43.89
N SER A 17 8.27 14.31 -44.66
CA SER A 17 6.85 14.27 -44.32
C SER A 17 6.63 13.39 -43.08
N TRP A 18 6.43 14.00 -41.93
CA TRP A 18 6.03 13.29 -40.71
C TRP A 18 4.62 12.70 -40.88
N HIS A 19 4.53 11.38 -41.06
CA HIS A 19 3.25 10.67 -41.04
C HIS A 19 2.66 10.69 -39.63
N PHE A 20 1.47 11.26 -39.48
CA PHE A 20 0.63 11.00 -38.31
C PHE A 20 0.29 9.50 -38.25
N PRO A 21 0.33 8.86 -37.07
CA PRO A 21 0.02 7.44 -36.94
C PRO A 21 -1.43 7.17 -37.30
N SER A 22 -1.66 6.25 -38.23
CA SER A 22 -3.00 5.94 -38.73
C SER A 22 -3.82 5.15 -37.69
N PHE A 23 -4.81 5.81 -37.06
CA PHE A 23 -5.78 5.16 -36.17
C PHE A 23 -6.71 4.21 -36.94
N ARG A 24 -6.29 2.95 -37.12
CA ARG A 24 -7.16 1.86 -37.57
C ARG A 24 -8.15 1.47 -36.47
N GLY A 25 -9.30 2.16 -36.38
CA GLY A 25 -10.30 1.84 -35.34
C GLY A 25 -11.68 2.48 -35.43
N SER A 26 -11.87 3.59 -36.16
CA SER A 26 -13.21 4.19 -36.33
C SER A 26 -13.35 5.00 -37.64
N LYS A 27 -14.57 5.15 -38.13
CA LYS A 27 -14.87 5.98 -39.32
C LYS A 27 -14.74 7.46 -38.97
N ILE A 28 -13.63 8.10 -39.35
CA ILE A 28 -13.47 9.55 -39.26
C ILE A 28 -14.45 10.19 -40.26
N GLN A 29 -15.54 10.77 -39.77
CA GLN A 29 -16.41 11.63 -40.58
C GLN A 29 -15.88 13.07 -40.56
N ASN A 30 -15.59 13.61 -41.75
CA ASN A 30 -15.44 15.05 -42.02
C ASN A 30 -14.37 15.79 -41.20
N GLY A 31 -13.29 15.11 -40.78
CA GLY A 31 -12.12 15.76 -40.15
C GLY A 31 -12.27 16.16 -38.69
N PHE A 32 -13.35 15.76 -38.01
CA PHE A 32 -13.50 15.92 -36.57
C PHE A 32 -12.96 14.69 -35.81
N LEU A 33 -12.16 14.93 -34.77
CA LEU A 33 -11.63 13.95 -33.83
C LEU A 33 -12.52 13.90 -32.57
N PRO A 34 -12.69 12.75 -31.90
CA PRO A 34 -13.50 12.68 -30.69
C PRO A 34 -12.89 13.51 -29.55
N LEU A 35 -13.73 14.20 -28.76
CA LEU A 35 -13.31 14.82 -27.51
C LEU A 35 -13.13 13.79 -26.39
N LYS A 36 -13.72 12.58 -26.54
CA LYS A 36 -13.66 11.52 -25.55
C LYS A 36 -12.90 10.31 -26.12
N ASP A 37 -11.70 10.05 -25.61
CA ASP A 37 -10.98 8.83 -25.98
C ASP A 37 -11.63 7.62 -25.27
N LEU A 38 -12.27 6.78 -26.07
CA LEU A 38 -12.94 5.57 -25.57
C LEU A 38 -11.98 4.41 -25.26
N SER A 39 -10.73 4.46 -25.75
CA SER A 39 -9.72 3.46 -25.40
C SER A 39 -9.22 3.66 -23.97
N LEU A 40 -9.03 4.92 -23.56
CA LEU A 40 -8.59 5.30 -22.22
C LEU A 40 -9.74 5.43 -21.21
N ALA A 41 -11.00 5.22 -21.62
CA ALA A 41 -12.17 5.43 -20.77
C ALA A 41 -12.26 4.55 -19.51
N LYS A 42 -11.43 3.49 -19.43
CA LYS A 42 -11.27 2.63 -18.24
C LYS A 42 -10.19 3.13 -17.26
N ALA A 43 -9.35 4.08 -17.67
CA ALA A 43 -8.28 4.68 -16.87
C ALA A 43 -8.43 6.23 -16.84
N PRO A 44 -9.51 6.77 -16.25
CA PRO A 44 -9.87 8.21 -16.33
C PRO A 44 -8.99 9.16 -15.49
N PHE A 45 -7.81 8.68 -15.09
CA PHE A 45 -6.76 9.39 -14.38
C PHE A 45 -5.39 9.25 -15.08
N GLU A 46 -5.30 8.46 -16.16
CA GLU A 46 -4.09 8.30 -16.96
C GLU A 46 -4.14 9.25 -18.17
N GLY A 47 -3.20 10.18 -18.20
CA GLY A 47 -3.09 11.21 -19.23
C GLY A 47 -4.29 12.17 -19.32
N THR A 48 -4.34 12.94 -20.40
CA THR A 48 -5.48 13.79 -20.77
C THR A 48 -6.58 12.93 -21.39
N THR A 49 -7.18 12.03 -20.61
CA THR A 49 -8.20 11.05 -21.05
C THR A 49 -9.36 11.72 -21.83
N TRP A 50 -9.68 12.96 -21.46
CA TRP A 50 -10.79 13.74 -21.99
C TRP A 50 -10.29 15.09 -22.54
N PHE A 51 -10.97 15.55 -23.60
CA PHE A 51 -10.76 16.80 -24.34
C PHE A 51 -9.38 16.97 -25.01
N MET A 52 -9.33 16.85 -26.34
CA MET A 52 -8.16 17.14 -27.19
C MET A 52 -6.84 16.47 -26.76
N SER A 53 -6.91 15.21 -26.31
CA SER A 53 -5.80 14.48 -25.66
C SER A 53 -4.45 14.57 -26.38
N SER A 54 -4.45 14.56 -27.70
CA SER A 54 -3.27 14.57 -28.59
C SER A 54 -2.58 15.92 -28.77
N ILE A 55 -2.91 16.95 -27.98
CA ILE A 55 -2.24 18.26 -28.01
C ILE A 55 -1.67 18.58 -26.63
N ASN A 56 -0.40 18.97 -26.59
CA ASN A 56 0.30 19.39 -25.37
C ASN A 56 -0.18 20.77 -24.91
N ASP A 57 -0.44 20.95 -23.62
CA ASP A 57 -0.79 22.24 -23.04
C ASP A 57 0.39 23.24 -23.08
N THR A 58 0.07 24.52 -23.07
CA THR A 58 1.04 25.62 -22.91
C THR A 58 1.48 25.67 -21.45
N PHE A 59 2.75 25.34 -21.20
CA PHE A 59 3.38 25.50 -19.90
C PHE A 59 3.94 26.92 -19.74
N GLU A 60 3.56 27.60 -18.66
CA GLU A 60 4.19 28.84 -18.18
C GLU A 60 4.57 28.63 -16.70
N ALA A 61 5.76 29.07 -16.29
CA ALA A 61 6.34 28.69 -14.99
C ALA A 61 5.49 29.15 -13.80
N GLY A 62 4.96 28.19 -13.04
CA GLY A 62 4.14 28.41 -11.84
C GLY A 62 2.70 28.87 -12.10
N GLU A 63 2.26 28.85 -13.35
CA GLU A 63 0.90 29.16 -13.81
C GLU A 63 0.08 27.88 -14.04
N ALA A 64 -1.22 28.02 -14.31
CA ALA A 64 -2.03 26.90 -14.76
C ALA A 64 -1.82 26.63 -16.26
N GLU A 65 -1.79 25.34 -16.63
CA GLU A 65 -1.56 24.85 -18.01
C GLU A 65 -2.82 24.97 -18.87
N TYR A 66 -2.66 25.46 -20.12
CA TYR A 66 -3.79 25.77 -21.00
C TYR A 66 -3.49 25.60 -22.49
N LEU A 67 -4.50 25.33 -23.30
CA LEU A 67 -4.42 25.47 -24.76
C LEU A 67 -4.99 26.83 -25.19
N ARG A 68 -4.45 27.40 -26.27
CA ARG A 68 -4.99 28.60 -26.93
C ARG A 68 -5.15 28.36 -28.42
N PHE A 69 -6.23 28.85 -28.99
CA PHE A 69 -6.54 28.76 -30.43
C PHE A 69 -7.08 30.11 -30.91
N PRO A 70 -6.60 30.67 -32.03
CA PRO A 70 -5.39 30.28 -32.76
C PRO A 70 -4.11 30.52 -31.93
N SER A 71 -3.08 29.72 -32.19
CA SER A 71 -1.76 29.84 -31.57
C SER A 71 -0.66 29.32 -32.52
N TYR A 72 0.61 29.48 -32.13
CA TYR A 72 1.73 28.85 -32.84
C TYR A 72 1.60 27.32 -32.80
N GLN A 73 1.25 26.76 -31.64
CA GLN A 73 0.99 25.34 -31.42
C GLN A 73 -0.17 24.80 -32.25
N SER A 74 -1.16 25.65 -32.60
CA SER A 74 -2.25 25.27 -33.49
C SER A 74 -1.98 25.56 -34.97
N GLU A 75 -0.78 26.03 -35.36
CA GLU A 75 -0.46 26.51 -36.72
C GLU A 75 -1.44 27.59 -37.22
N GLY A 76 -1.91 28.46 -36.30
CA GLY A 76 -2.90 29.50 -36.59
C GLY A 76 -4.32 28.98 -36.84
N ARG A 77 -4.59 27.68 -36.62
CA ARG A 77 -5.93 27.08 -36.78
C ARG A 77 -6.83 27.40 -35.58
N LEU A 78 -8.10 27.68 -35.89
CA LEU A 78 -9.20 27.89 -34.96
C LEU A 78 -9.65 26.57 -34.33
N LEU A 79 -10.28 26.64 -33.15
CA LEU A 79 -10.97 25.50 -32.55
C LEU A 79 -12.43 25.46 -33.01
N CYS A 80 -12.82 24.35 -33.63
CA CYS A 80 -14.21 23.99 -33.90
C CYS A 80 -14.64 22.83 -32.99
N LEU A 81 -15.82 22.94 -32.35
CA LEU A 81 -16.42 21.89 -31.53
C LEU A 81 -17.78 21.46 -32.10
N ALA A 82 -18.10 20.18 -31.96
CA ALA A 82 -19.35 19.57 -32.40
C ALA A 82 -19.88 18.59 -31.35
N GLY A 83 -21.20 18.35 -31.37
CA GLY A 83 -21.86 17.39 -30.48
C GLY A 83 -22.46 18.00 -29.21
N ILE A 84 -23.52 17.34 -28.73
CA ILE A 84 -24.36 17.79 -27.60
C ILE A 84 -24.62 16.68 -26.57
N SER A 85 -23.77 15.64 -26.50
CA SER A 85 -23.92 14.55 -25.54
C SER A 85 -23.64 15.04 -24.11
N THR A 86 -24.69 15.00 -23.30
CA THR A 86 -24.67 15.29 -21.86
C THR A 86 -24.59 14.03 -20.99
N ARG A 87 -24.66 12.82 -21.58
CA ARG A 87 -24.79 11.53 -20.87
C ARG A 87 -23.55 10.65 -20.86
N ASN A 88 -22.69 10.78 -21.88
CA ASN A 88 -21.52 9.92 -22.02
C ASN A 88 -20.35 10.56 -22.78
N GLY A 89 -20.52 11.72 -23.42
CA GLY A 89 -19.48 12.46 -24.15
C GLY A 89 -19.02 11.85 -25.48
N THR A 90 -19.46 10.64 -25.86
CA THR A 90 -18.93 9.91 -27.02
C THR A 90 -19.33 10.49 -28.37
N LEU A 91 -20.32 11.39 -28.40
CA LEU A 91 -20.80 12.09 -29.59
C LEU A 91 -20.29 13.54 -29.65
N ASN A 92 -19.35 13.91 -28.77
CA ASN A 92 -18.72 15.22 -28.74
C ASN A 92 -17.34 15.13 -29.41
N SER A 93 -17.02 16.07 -30.29
CA SER A 93 -15.84 16.04 -31.15
C SER A 93 -15.30 17.44 -31.45
N TYR A 94 -14.07 17.52 -31.93
CA TYR A 94 -13.35 18.75 -32.23
C TYR A 94 -12.62 18.69 -33.57
N ALA A 95 -12.35 19.84 -34.17
CA ALA A 95 -11.45 19.98 -35.31
C ALA A 95 -10.60 21.25 -35.16
N LEU A 96 -9.39 21.22 -35.72
CA LEU A 96 -8.58 22.42 -35.92
C LEU A 96 -8.66 22.84 -37.39
N VAL A 97 -9.15 24.05 -37.64
CA VAL A 97 -9.51 24.51 -38.99
C VAL A 97 -8.92 25.91 -39.26
N HIS A 98 -8.38 26.15 -40.45
CA HIS A 98 -7.91 27.48 -40.81
C HIS A 98 -9.09 28.47 -40.99
N PRO A 99 -8.94 29.76 -40.66
CA PRO A 99 -10.03 30.74 -40.71
C PRO A 99 -10.73 30.85 -42.08
N ASP A 100 -10.03 30.55 -43.18
CA ASP A 100 -10.53 30.60 -44.56
C ASP A 100 -11.37 29.37 -44.97
N LYS A 101 -11.42 28.31 -44.15
CA LYS A 101 -11.91 26.97 -44.54
C LYS A 101 -12.89 26.34 -43.53
N LEU A 102 -13.75 27.16 -42.92
CA LEU A 102 -14.74 26.73 -41.93
C LEU A 102 -15.62 25.54 -42.42
N PRO A 103 -15.96 24.56 -41.56
CA PRO A 103 -16.74 23.38 -41.98
C PRO A 103 -18.15 23.74 -42.49
N PRO A 104 -18.68 23.08 -43.53
CA PRO A 104 -20.02 23.34 -44.05
C PRO A 104 -21.13 23.13 -42.99
N GLY A 105 -21.90 24.19 -42.71
CA GLY A 105 -22.94 24.19 -41.68
C GLY A 105 -22.42 24.40 -40.25
N SER A 106 -21.19 24.89 -40.08
CA SER A 106 -20.68 25.40 -38.80
C SER A 106 -21.15 26.83 -38.53
N ARG A 107 -21.19 27.23 -37.25
CA ARG A 107 -21.38 28.63 -36.82
C ARG A 107 -20.03 29.23 -36.42
N PHE A 108 -19.61 30.30 -37.08
CA PHE A 108 -18.48 31.11 -36.58
C PHE A 108 -18.94 31.96 -35.38
N LEU A 109 -18.09 32.08 -34.36
CA LEU A 109 -18.41 32.74 -33.10
C LEU A 109 -17.29 33.71 -32.69
N PRO A 110 -17.53 35.04 -32.82
CA PRO A 110 -16.52 36.05 -32.51
C PRO A 110 -16.28 36.22 -31.01
N GLY A 111 -15.11 36.73 -30.64
CA GLY A 111 -14.69 36.94 -29.26
C GLY A 111 -14.27 35.65 -28.52
N ILE A 112 -13.46 35.86 -27.49
CA ILE A 112 -12.77 34.81 -26.73
C ILE A 112 -13.76 33.84 -26.08
N THR A 113 -13.53 32.55 -26.25
CA THR A 113 -14.36 31.47 -25.69
C THR A 113 -13.55 30.68 -24.66
N PHE A 114 -14.05 30.58 -23.42
CA PHE A 114 -13.42 29.75 -22.39
C PHE A 114 -14.00 28.35 -22.42
N VAL A 115 -13.15 27.32 -22.49
CA VAL A 115 -13.55 25.91 -22.61
C VAL A 115 -12.99 25.12 -21.42
N SER A 116 -13.86 24.79 -20.47
CA SER A 116 -13.52 24.06 -19.25
C SER A 116 -13.78 22.57 -19.45
N GLU A 117 -12.74 21.75 -19.38
CA GLU A 117 -12.85 20.31 -19.16
C GLU A 117 -12.45 20.01 -17.72
N SER A 118 -13.26 19.25 -16.99
CA SER A 118 -13.01 18.94 -15.59
C SER A 118 -13.39 17.52 -15.21
N HIS A 119 -12.64 16.96 -14.28
CA HIS A 119 -13.04 15.74 -13.58
C HIS A 119 -14.27 15.96 -12.68
N TYR A 120 -14.41 17.17 -12.12
CA TYR A 120 -15.45 17.57 -11.18
C TYR A 120 -16.69 18.17 -11.87
N GLY A 121 -17.80 18.27 -11.13
CA GLY A 121 -19.03 18.88 -11.62
C GLY A 121 -19.05 20.41 -11.51
N TYR A 122 -20.14 21.03 -11.97
CA TYR A 122 -20.41 22.47 -11.82
C TYR A 122 -21.66 22.72 -10.94
N ASP A 123 -22.07 21.69 -10.20
CA ASP A 123 -23.19 21.63 -9.27
C ASP A 123 -22.75 22.06 -7.85
N ASN A 124 -21.63 21.53 -7.37
CA ASN A 124 -21.11 21.74 -6.03
C ASN A 124 -20.13 22.94 -6.01
N ILE A 125 -20.23 23.77 -4.97
CA ILE A 125 -19.39 24.96 -4.71
C ILE A 125 -17.89 24.64 -4.86
N CYS A 126 -17.40 23.56 -4.25
CA CYS A 126 -15.99 23.16 -4.31
C CYS A 126 -15.57 22.68 -5.70
N HIS A 127 -16.41 21.85 -6.32
CA HIS A 127 -16.17 21.31 -7.66
C HIS A 127 -16.07 22.43 -8.71
N GLY A 128 -17.05 23.34 -8.70
CA GLY A 128 -17.07 24.52 -9.56
C GLY A 128 -15.90 25.45 -9.29
N LEU A 129 -15.56 25.73 -8.03
CA LEU A 129 -14.41 26.56 -7.66
C LEU A 129 -13.11 26.01 -8.28
N PHE A 130 -12.77 24.73 -8.07
CA PHE A 130 -11.56 24.16 -8.66
C PHE A 130 -11.57 24.11 -10.19
N ALA A 131 -12.74 23.96 -10.83
CA ALA A 131 -12.85 24.01 -12.29
C ALA A 131 -12.60 25.42 -12.86
N VAL A 132 -12.97 26.49 -12.13
CA VAL A 132 -12.90 27.87 -12.64
C VAL A 132 -11.68 28.66 -12.17
N MET A 133 -11.00 28.22 -11.09
CA MET A 133 -9.76 28.86 -10.58
C MET A 133 -8.66 29.06 -11.66
N PRO A 134 -8.38 28.10 -12.55
CA PRO A 134 -7.40 28.31 -13.64
C PRO A 134 -7.76 29.46 -14.59
N PHE A 135 -9.04 29.61 -14.93
CA PHE A 135 -9.53 30.72 -15.75
C PHE A 135 -9.45 32.06 -15.02
N ALA A 136 -9.74 32.08 -13.72
CA ALA A 136 -9.61 33.29 -12.89
C ALA A 136 -8.15 33.77 -12.83
N ALA A 137 -7.20 32.84 -12.69
CA ALA A 137 -5.77 33.11 -12.73
C ALA A 137 -5.32 33.67 -14.09
N TRP A 138 -5.73 33.03 -15.19
CA TRP A 138 -5.41 33.48 -16.55
C TRP A 138 -6.00 34.86 -16.87
N HIS A 139 -7.28 35.09 -16.53
CA HIS A 139 -7.94 36.38 -16.69
C HIS A 139 -7.19 37.49 -15.95
N TYR A 140 -6.82 37.25 -14.69
CA TYR A 140 -6.02 38.20 -13.91
C TYR A 140 -4.67 38.49 -14.60
N ARG A 141 -3.91 37.44 -14.94
CA ARG A 141 -2.58 37.53 -15.57
C ARG A 141 -2.59 38.25 -16.93
N LYS A 142 -3.64 38.08 -17.73
CA LYS A 142 -3.76 38.70 -19.06
C LYS A 142 -4.40 40.09 -19.05
N GLY A 143 -4.60 40.72 -17.87
CA GLY A 143 -5.13 42.08 -17.77
C GLY A 143 -6.66 42.18 -17.71
N CYS A 144 -7.30 41.24 -17.00
CA CYS A 144 -8.75 41.12 -16.85
C CYS A 144 -9.53 40.87 -18.17
N VAL A 145 -8.91 40.17 -19.13
CA VAL A 145 -9.53 39.76 -20.40
C VAL A 145 -10.75 38.88 -20.16
N LYS A 146 -11.91 39.26 -20.71
CA LYS A 146 -13.20 38.58 -20.52
C LYS A 146 -13.50 37.55 -21.63
N PRO A 147 -14.14 36.42 -21.30
CA PRO A 147 -14.74 35.53 -22.29
C PRO A 147 -16.11 36.04 -22.76
N ALA A 148 -16.35 36.03 -24.07
CA ALA A 148 -17.65 36.30 -24.68
C ALA A 148 -18.66 35.14 -24.47
N ARG A 149 -18.16 33.92 -24.23
CA ARG A 149 -18.96 32.72 -23.91
C ARG A 149 -18.13 31.63 -23.23
N TRP A 150 -18.82 30.68 -22.63
CA TRP A 150 -18.24 29.50 -21.99
C TRP A 150 -18.70 28.22 -22.67
N VAL A 151 -17.83 27.21 -22.70
CA VAL A 151 -18.18 25.83 -23.01
C VAL A 151 -17.74 24.99 -21.82
N LEU A 152 -18.65 24.20 -21.25
CA LEU A 152 -18.39 23.41 -20.04
C LEU A 152 -18.52 21.92 -20.35
N TYR A 153 -17.44 21.18 -20.15
CA TYR A 153 -17.39 19.73 -20.19
C TYR A 153 -17.04 19.15 -18.81
N GLN A 154 -17.56 17.97 -18.53
CA GLN A 154 -17.13 17.14 -17.42
C GLN A 154 -16.88 15.72 -17.94
N ARG A 155 -15.63 15.25 -17.90
CA ARG A 155 -15.19 13.97 -18.46
C ARG A 155 -15.65 13.79 -19.92
N GLY A 156 -15.55 14.85 -20.72
CA GLY A 156 -16.01 14.92 -22.12
C GLY A 156 -17.52 15.09 -22.32
N GLU A 157 -18.35 15.11 -21.27
CA GLU A 157 -19.79 15.34 -21.37
C GLU A 157 -20.16 16.82 -21.28
N LEU A 158 -20.99 17.30 -22.21
CA LEU A 158 -21.44 18.68 -22.20
C LEU A 158 -22.30 18.97 -20.96
N ARG A 159 -21.98 20.05 -20.25
CA ARG A 159 -22.77 20.59 -19.14
C ARG A 159 -23.37 21.91 -19.61
N LYS A 160 -24.70 21.94 -19.77
CA LYS A 160 -25.41 23.09 -20.33
C LYS A 160 -25.61 24.25 -19.33
N GLU A 161 -25.49 23.96 -18.04
CA GLU A 161 -25.86 24.83 -16.91
C GLU A 161 -24.97 24.51 -15.69
N THR A 162 -24.90 25.44 -14.74
CA THR A 162 -24.15 25.34 -13.47
C THR A 162 -25.07 25.67 -12.30
N SER A 163 -24.69 25.36 -11.06
CA SER A 163 -25.46 25.84 -9.90
C SER A 163 -25.37 27.36 -9.75
N ASN A 164 -26.42 27.97 -9.19
CA ASN A 164 -26.54 29.43 -9.04
C ASN A 164 -25.35 30.05 -8.30
N TRP A 165 -24.73 29.34 -7.36
CA TRP A 165 -23.52 29.79 -6.67
C TRP A 165 -22.35 29.95 -7.65
N VAL A 166 -22.12 28.93 -8.50
CA VAL A 166 -21.07 28.95 -9.53
C VAL A 166 -21.36 30.00 -10.60
N THR A 167 -22.63 30.17 -10.99
CA THR A 167 -23.05 31.23 -11.93
C THR A 167 -22.72 32.62 -11.40
N ASN A 168 -23.11 32.94 -10.15
CA ASN A 168 -22.83 34.22 -9.52
C ASN A 168 -21.32 34.45 -9.35
N PHE A 169 -20.59 33.40 -8.96
CA PHE A 169 -19.14 33.45 -8.77
C PHE A 169 -18.37 33.66 -10.09
N LEU A 170 -18.85 33.10 -11.20
CA LEU A 170 -18.33 33.41 -12.53
C LEU A 170 -18.68 34.84 -12.95
N GLU A 171 -19.93 35.26 -12.78
CA GLU A 171 -20.39 36.61 -13.15
C GLU A 171 -19.61 37.73 -12.44
N LEU A 172 -19.32 37.59 -11.14
CA LEU A 172 -18.46 38.56 -10.42
C LEU A 172 -16.98 38.45 -10.78
N THR A 173 -16.49 37.26 -11.14
CA THR A 173 -15.05 37.05 -11.44
C THR A 173 -14.68 37.71 -12.75
N PHE A 174 -15.48 37.52 -13.79
CA PHE A 174 -15.22 38.06 -15.12
C PHE A 174 -15.97 39.38 -15.38
N GLY A 175 -16.93 39.74 -14.52
CA GLY A 175 -17.64 41.03 -14.57
C GLY A 175 -18.64 41.12 -15.71
N GLU A 176 -19.26 39.99 -16.08
CA GLU A 176 -20.27 39.86 -17.14
C GLU A 176 -21.02 38.54 -16.96
N LYS A 177 -22.32 38.53 -17.30
CA LYS A 177 -23.18 37.36 -17.11
C LYS A 177 -22.75 36.18 -17.99
N MET A 178 -22.47 35.04 -17.36
CA MET A 178 -22.04 33.85 -18.08
C MET A 178 -23.10 33.39 -19.11
N THR A 179 -22.69 33.34 -20.37
CA THR A 179 -23.42 32.64 -21.44
C THR A 179 -22.72 31.32 -21.74
N VAL A 180 -23.36 30.20 -21.38
CA VAL A 180 -22.90 28.84 -21.73
C VAL A 180 -23.39 28.50 -23.13
N GLU A 181 -22.48 28.10 -24.01
CA GLU A 181 -22.79 27.64 -25.35
C GLU A 181 -23.50 26.28 -25.29
N LYS A 182 -24.78 26.27 -25.68
CA LYS A 182 -25.61 25.05 -25.70
C LYS A 182 -25.54 24.33 -27.06
N PHE A 183 -24.83 24.89 -28.05
CA PHE A 183 -24.66 24.37 -29.43
C PHE A 183 -25.99 24.12 -30.18
N GLN A 184 -27.05 24.83 -29.81
CA GLN A 184 -28.37 24.76 -30.46
C GLN A 184 -28.72 26.13 -31.01
N GLY A 185 -29.36 26.15 -32.19
CA GLY A 185 -29.85 27.39 -32.82
C GLY A 185 -31.08 27.94 -32.11
N ALA A 186 -31.35 29.23 -32.30
CA ALA A 186 -32.69 29.80 -32.08
C ALA A 186 -33.45 29.69 -33.40
N GLY A 187 -34.57 28.98 -33.41
CA GLY A 187 -35.27 28.57 -34.64
C GLY A 187 -34.75 27.24 -35.22
N GLU A 188 -35.35 26.79 -36.32
CA GLU A 188 -35.25 25.42 -36.86
C GLU A 188 -33.87 25.03 -37.46
N VAL A 189 -32.87 25.91 -37.39
CA VAL A 189 -31.54 25.70 -37.97
C VAL A 189 -30.62 24.96 -37.00
N ASN A 190 -30.53 23.63 -37.16
CA ASN A 190 -29.55 22.79 -36.47
C ASN A 190 -28.16 22.92 -37.11
N TYR A 191 -27.31 23.78 -36.55
CA TYR A 191 -25.88 23.86 -36.89
C TYR A 191 -25.14 22.57 -36.53
N LYS A 192 -24.16 22.17 -37.35
CA LYS A 192 -23.42 20.91 -37.17
C LYS A 192 -22.24 21.03 -36.21
N SER A 193 -21.69 22.24 -36.07
CA SER A 193 -20.54 22.56 -35.20
C SER A 193 -20.50 24.07 -34.94
N SER A 194 -19.67 24.49 -33.98
CA SER A 194 -19.36 25.91 -33.74
C SER A 194 -17.84 26.11 -33.69
N CYS A 195 -17.35 27.12 -34.39
CA CYS A 195 -15.94 27.47 -34.52
C CYS A 195 -15.71 28.84 -33.90
N PHE A 196 -14.73 28.94 -33.00
CA PHE A 196 -14.49 30.14 -32.21
C PHE A 196 -13.35 30.98 -32.79
N GLU A 197 -13.52 32.30 -32.82
CA GLU A 197 -12.48 33.25 -33.26
C GLU A 197 -11.23 33.17 -32.37
N GLU A 198 -11.43 33.13 -31.06
CA GLU A 198 -10.42 32.72 -30.09
C GLU A 198 -11.03 31.77 -29.06
N ALA A 199 -10.26 30.75 -28.65
CA ALA A 199 -10.60 29.85 -27.56
C ALA A 199 -9.41 29.63 -26.61
N VAL A 200 -9.69 29.59 -25.31
CA VAL A 200 -8.75 29.23 -24.24
C VAL A 200 -9.32 28.03 -23.51
N VAL A 201 -8.56 26.93 -23.46
CA VAL A 201 -8.99 25.65 -22.88
C VAL A 201 -8.18 25.36 -21.63
N PHE A 202 -8.84 25.00 -20.54
CA PHE A 202 -8.21 24.36 -19.38
C PHE A 202 -8.76 22.96 -19.20
N ARG A 203 -7.85 22.00 -18.99
CA ARG A 203 -8.13 20.58 -18.73
C ARG A 203 -7.57 20.09 -17.39
N HIS A 204 -6.76 20.94 -16.77
CA HIS A 204 -6.04 20.67 -15.53
C HIS A 204 -6.46 21.69 -14.48
N HIS A 205 -6.55 21.24 -13.24
CA HIS A 205 -6.83 22.09 -12.09
C HIS A 205 -5.59 22.89 -11.66
N GLU A 206 -5.72 23.74 -10.64
CA GLU A 206 -4.63 24.57 -10.10
C GLU A 206 -3.45 23.78 -9.46
N GLY A 207 -3.35 22.46 -9.67
CA GLY A 207 -2.33 21.59 -9.06
C GLY A 207 -0.89 22.10 -9.26
N LYS A 208 -0.53 22.51 -10.48
CA LYS A 208 0.81 23.02 -10.84
C LYS A 208 1.02 24.52 -10.60
N MET A 209 0.00 25.27 -10.19
CA MET A 209 0.17 26.68 -9.83
C MET A 209 0.98 26.82 -8.53
N LEU A 210 1.92 27.78 -8.51
CA LEU A 210 2.64 28.15 -7.29
C LEU A 210 1.69 28.64 -6.20
N LYS A 211 2.05 28.42 -4.93
CA LYS A 211 1.22 28.78 -3.77
C LYS A 211 0.96 30.29 -3.72
N GLU A 212 1.95 31.08 -4.07
CA GLU A 212 1.93 32.54 -4.09
C GLU A 212 0.93 33.04 -5.15
N LYS A 213 0.90 32.37 -6.31
CA LYS A 213 -0.05 32.63 -7.40
C LYS A 213 -1.48 32.27 -6.98
N LYS A 214 -1.69 31.14 -6.30
CA LYS A 214 -3.00 30.79 -5.71
C LYS A 214 -3.48 31.89 -4.76
N ILE A 215 -2.63 32.31 -3.82
CA ILE A 215 -2.97 33.34 -2.83
C ILE A 215 -3.35 34.68 -3.50
N GLN A 216 -2.62 35.10 -4.54
CA GLN A 216 -2.96 36.30 -5.33
C GLN A 216 -4.34 36.19 -6.02
N VAL A 217 -4.67 35.02 -6.58
CA VAL A 217 -5.95 34.81 -7.27
C VAL A 217 -7.11 34.71 -6.28
N TYR A 218 -6.97 33.96 -5.18
CA TYR A 218 -7.97 33.93 -4.10
C TYR A 218 -8.19 35.30 -3.47
N GLU A 219 -7.17 36.15 -3.39
CA GLU A 219 -7.28 37.54 -2.95
C GLU A 219 -8.02 38.44 -3.94
N MET A 220 -7.72 38.35 -5.25
CA MET A 220 -8.51 39.04 -6.28
C MET A 220 -9.99 38.65 -6.20
N LEU A 221 -10.27 37.35 -6.04
CA LEU A 221 -11.62 36.81 -5.94
C LEU A 221 -12.35 37.32 -4.69
N ARG A 222 -11.69 37.30 -3.52
CA ARG A 222 -12.19 37.90 -2.27
C ARG A 222 -12.60 39.37 -2.46
N CYS A 223 -11.72 40.18 -3.05
CA CYS A 223 -11.97 41.60 -3.34
C CYS A 223 -13.17 41.78 -4.31
N LYS A 224 -13.19 41.05 -5.43
CA LYS A 224 -14.29 41.11 -6.41
C LYS A 224 -15.64 40.69 -5.79
N SER A 225 -15.66 39.65 -4.95
CA SER A 225 -16.90 39.20 -4.28
C SER A 225 -17.43 40.23 -3.27
N ARG A 226 -16.56 40.87 -2.47
CA ARG A 226 -16.97 41.95 -1.56
C ARG A 226 -17.57 43.13 -2.34
N LYS A 227 -16.90 43.57 -3.42
CA LYS A 227 -17.39 44.64 -4.29
C LYS A 227 -18.74 44.30 -4.96
N TYR A 228 -18.90 43.08 -5.47
CA TYR A 228 -20.16 42.60 -6.07
C TYR A 228 -21.31 42.60 -5.05
N CYS A 229 -21.05 42.13 -3.84
CA CYS A 229 -22.01 42.09 -2.73
C CYS A 229 -22.14 43.41 -1.95
N LYS A 230 -21.54 44.51 -2.43
CA LYS A 230 -21.55 45.84 -1.80
C LYS A 230 -21.11 45.83 -0.32
N ILE A 231 -20.10 45.02 -0.01
CA ILE A 231 -19.47 44.97 1.30
C ILE A 231 -18.33 45.99 1.32
N GLU A 232 -18.41 46.94 2.26
CA GLU A 232 -17.37 47.96 2.47
C GLU A 232 -16.09 47.33 3.08
N GLU A 233 -14.94 47.92 2.81
CA GLU A 233 -13.68 47.45 3.39
C GLU A 233 -13.57 47.87 4.87
N ARG A 234 -13.00 46.97 5.67
CA ARG A 234 -12.99 47.04 7.14
C ARG A 234 -11.95 48.07 7.61
N ASN A 235 -12.37 49.32 7.81
CA ASN A 235 -11.54 50.38 8.40
C ASN A 235 -10.86 49.89 9.68
N GLY A 236 -9.52 49.72 9.63
CA GLY A 236 -8.72 49.06 10.67
C GLY A 236 -8.59 49.88 11.96
N THR A 237 -9.66 49.91 12.75
CA THR A 237 -9.80 50.77 13.95
C THR A 237 -10.24 50.01 15.21
N ASP A 238 -10.54 48.71 15.09
CA ASP A 238 -10.95 47.81 16.18
C ASP A 238 -9.90 46.73 16.44
N GLU A 239 -8.68 47.12 16.85
CA GLU A 239 -7.57 46.19 17.13
C GLU A 239 -7.81 45.22 18.31
N ASN A 240 -8.93 45.38 19.04
CA ASN A 240 -9.26 44.64 20.26
C ASN A 240 -10.54 43.78 20.15
N LEU A 241 -11.08 43.55 18.95
CA LEU A 241 -12.31 42.75 18.74
C LEU A 241 -12.04 41.50 17.89
N VAL A 242 -12.51 40.34 18.38
CA VAL A 242 -12.34 39.03 17.74
C VAL A 242 -13.71 38.48 17.34
N LYS A 243 -14.04 38.55 16.06
CA LYS A 243 -15.34 38.08 15.54
C LYS A 243 -15.26 36.59 15.21
N MET A 244 -15.88 35.77 16.06
CA MET A 244 -15.95 34.33 15.89
C MET A 244 -17.29 33.94 15.26
N THR A 245 -17.27 33.11 14.22
CA THR A 245 -18.47 32.52 13.63
C THR A 245 -18.50 31.02 13.88
N LEU A 246 -19.55 30.54 14.54
CA LEU A 246 -19.92 29.12 14.58
C LEU A 246 -20.91 28.85 13.44
N LEU A 247 -20.44 28.20 12.38
CA LEU A 247 -21.24 27.82 11.24
C LEU A 247 -21.76 26.40 11.43
N LEU A 248 -23.08 26.28 11.60
CA LEU A 248 -23.81 25.04 11.80
C LEU A 248 -24.37 24.50 10.47
N ARG A 249 -24.81 23.24 10.50
CA ARG A 249 -25.20 22.48 9.31
C ARG A 249 -26.36 21.55 9.59
N ASN A 250 -27.24 21.37 8.60
CA ASN A 250 -28.37 20.44 8.72
C ASN A 250 -28.02 19.04 8.17
N GLY A 251 -28.85 18.03 8.50
CA GLY A 251 -28.71 16.67 7.99
C GLY A 251 -27.54 15.88 8.63
N SER A 252 -26.88 15.04 7.84
CA SER A 252 -25.90 14.02 8.31
C SER A 252 -24.59 14.55 8.90
N ARG A 253 -24.42 15.88 9.01
CA ARG A 253 -23.28 16.54 9.66
C ARG A 253 -23.66 17.58 10.71
N SER A 254 -24.93 17.62 11.12
CA SER A 254 -25.39 18.39 12.29
C SER A 254 -24.73 17.87 13.58
N PHE A 255 -24.61 18.72 14.60
CA PHE A 255 -24.26 18.23 15.94
C PHE A 255 -25.50 17.61 16.59
N LYS A 256 -25.33 16.52 17.35
CA LYS A 256 -26.44 15.87 18.08
C LYS A 256 -27.04 16.80 19.16
N ASP A 257 -26.24 17.74 19.66
CA ASP A 257 -26.64 18.76 20.61
C ASP A 257 -26.05 20.12 20.17
N GLU A 258 -26.71 20.79 19.22
CA GLU A 258 -26.28 22.12 18.77
C GLU A 258 -26.33 23.16 19.90
N ALA A 259 -27.30 23.05 20.82
CA ALA A 259 -27.43 23.97 21.95
C ALA A 259 -26.26 23.86 22.93
N GLY A 260 -25.82 22.64 23.25
CA GLY A 260 -24.61 22.38 24.03
C GLY A 260 -23.35 22.91 23.36
N VAL A 261 -23.19 22.69 22.04
CA VAL A 261 -22.04 23.21 21.28
C VAL A 261 -22.04 24.74 21.23
N ILE A 262 -23.18 25.39 20.97
CA ILE A 262 -23.32 26.85 21.03
C ILE A 262 -22.92 27.37 22.42
N ASN A 263 -23.42 26.75 23.49
CA ASN A 263 -23.12 27.11 24.89
C ASN A 263 -21.62 26.99 25.21
N VAL A 264 -20.93 25.94 24.70
CA VAL A 264 -19.48 25.81 24.78
C VAL A 264 -18.77 26.97 24.07
N PHE A 265 -19.13 27.30 22.83
CA PHE A 265 -18.49 28.41 22.12
C PHE A 265 -18.80 29.79 22.72
N GLN A 266 -19.99 30.00 23.27
CA GLN A 266 -20.32 31.20 24.05
C GLN A 266 -19.41 31.33 25.28
N LYS A 267 -19.21 30.24 26.04
CA LYS A 267 -18.32 30.21 27.21
C LYS A 267 -16.84 30.34 26.86
N VAL A 268 -16.39 29.85 25.71
CA VAL A 268 -15.02 30.02 25.23
C VAL A 268 -14.79 31.47 24.77
N CYS A 269 -15.70 32.02 23.97
CA CYS A 269 -15.63 33.39 23.50
C CYS A 269 -15.66 34.39 24.68
N ALA A 270 -16.52 34.17 25.68
CA ALA A 270 -16.59 35.01 26.89
C ALA A 270 -15.29 35.04 27.74
N LYS A 271 -14.33 34.13 27.53
CA LYS A 271 -12.99 34.18 28.16
C LYS A 271 -12.01 35.09 27.42
N VAL A 272 -12.30 35.46 26.18
CA VAL A 272 -11.43 36.30 25.34
C VAL A 272 -12.00 37.72 25.32
N LYS A 273 -11.26 38.67 25.89
CA LYS A 273 -11.65 40.09 25.91
C LYS A 273 -11.93 40.57 24.48
N GLY A 274 -13.11 41.12 24.25
CA GLY A 274 -13.53 41.60 22.94
C GLY A 274 -13.96 40.53 21.93
N CYS A 275 -14.08 39.26 22.32
CA CYS A 275 -14.66 38.26 21.43
C CYS A 275 -16.18 38.44 21.27
N GLN A 276 -16.68 38.30 20.04
CA GLN A 276 -18.09 38.28 19.69
C GLN A 276 -18.40 36.99 18.92
N LEU A 277 -19.32 36.17 19.44
CA LEU A 277 -19.77 34.95 18.77
C LEU A 277 -21.03 35.19 17.93
N LYS A 278 -20.94 34.90 16.64
CA LYS A 278 -22.06 34.84 15.70
C LYS A 278 -22.36 33.37 15.39
N VAL A 279 -23.62 32.95 15.46
CA VAL A 279 -24.05 31.60 15.07
C VAL A 279 -24.88 31.71 13.79
N SER A 280 -24.62 30.83 12.81
CA SER A 280 -25.34 30.80 11.54
C SER A 280 -25.48 29.37 11.04
N GLN A 281 -26.54 29.04 10.30
CA GLN A 281 -26.62 27.79 9.53
C GLN A 281 -26.19 28.03 8.09
N SER A 282 -25.42 27.11 7.50
CA SER A 282 -24.85 27.29 6.15
C SER A 282 -25.89 27.28 5.02
N GLU A 283 -26.97 26.53 5.23
CA GLU A 283 -28.03 26.26 4.28
C GLU A 283 -28.98 27.46 4.08
N ASN A 284 -28.98 28.42 5.02
CA ASN A 284 -29.86 29.60 5.03
C ASN A 284 -29.23 30.85 4.39
N LEU A 285 -28.00 30.76 3.87
CA LEU A 285 -27.21 31.91 3.40
C LEU A 285 -27.18 31.98 1.86
N THR A 286 -27.64 33.10 1.29
CA THR A 286 -27.40 33.38 -0.14
C THR A 286 -25.92 33.62 -0.41
N PHE A 287 -25.52 33.69 -1.69
CA PHE A 287 -24.14 33.97 -2.07
C PHE A 287 -23.55 35.20 -1.35
N CYS A 288 -24.30 36.31 -1.27
CA CYS A 288 -23.82 37.52 -0.62
C CYS A 288 -23.90 37.48 0.91
N ASP A 289 -24.81 36.71 1.50
CA ASP A 289 -24.79 36.49 2.96
C ASP A 289 -23.55 35.67 3.37
N GLN A 290 -23.12 34.71 2.53
CA GLN A 290 -21.87 33.97 2.73
C GLN A 290 -20.65 34.90 2.63
N VAL A 291 -20.56 35.73 1.57
CA VAL A 291 -19.48 36.72 1.42
C VAL A 291 -19.44 37.67 2.62
N LYS A 292 -20.59 38.22 3.03
CA LYS A 292 -20.71 39.12 4.17
C LYS A 292 -20.29 38.45 5.48
N LEU A 293 -20.88 37.30 5.81
CA LEU A 293 -20.57 36.55 7.04
C LEU A 293 -19.08 36.23 7.14
N MET A 294 -18.46 35.78 6.05
CA MET A 294 -17.04 35.45 6.02
C MET A 294 -16.16 36.70 6.11
N SER A 295 -16.50 37.82 5.47
CA SER A 295 -15.78 39.10 5.64
C SER A 295 -15.90 39.70 7.05
N GLU A 296 -16.92 39.31 7.81
CA GLU A 296 -17.11 39.67 9.22
C GLU A 296 -16.44 38.67 10.18
N THR A 297 -15.75 37.62 9.69
CA THR A 297 -15.24 36.50 10.51
C THR A 297 -13.71 36.47 10.60
N ASP A 298 -13.21 36.59 11.82
CA ASP A 298 -11.79 36.45 12.18
C ASP A 298 -11.44 35.00 12.54
N VAL A 299 -12.39 34.29 13.16
CA VAL A 299 -12.27 32.87 13.53
C VAL A 299 -13.53 32.09 13.13
N LEU A 300 -13.41 31.13 12.21
CA LEU A 300 -14.49 30.23 11.80
C LEU A 300 -14.40 28.89 12.52
N ALA A 301 -15.51 28.42 13.08
CA ALA A 301 -15.69 27.10 13.65
C ALA A 301 -16.85 26.39 12.91
N SER A 302 -16.63 25.19 12.35
CA SER A 302 -17.66 24.51 11.54
C SER A 302 -17.52 22.97 11.51
N PRO A 303 -18.62 22.19 11.44
CA PRO A 303 -18.55 20.80 11.03
C PRO A 303 -17.86 20.67 9.66
N HIS A 304 -16.95 19.70 9.53
CA HIS A 304 -16.16 19.48 8.33
C HIS A 304 -17.04 19.13 7.10
N GLY A 305 -16.74 19.73 5.95
CA GLY A 305 -17.18 19.19 4.66
C GLY A 305 -16.97 20.08 3.45
N ALA A 306 -16.66 19.45 2.31
CA ALA A 306 -16.32 20.11 1.04
C ALA A 306 -17.36 21.09 0.46
N GLN A 307 -18.57 21.20 1.00
CA GLN A 307 -19.54 22.23 0.57
C GLN A 307 -19.25 23.63 1.16
N LEU A 308 -18.30 23.74 2.08
CA LEU A 308 -17.95 24.99 2.80
C LEU A 308 -16.61 25.59 2.36
N THR A 309 -16.24 25.44 1.08
CA THR A 309 -15.04 26.09 0.53
C THR A 309 -15.16 27.60 0.40
N ASN A 310 -16.35 28.18 0.63
CA ASN A 310 -16.59 29.62 0.70
C ASN A 310 -15.80 30.36 1.82
N LEU A 311 -15.13 29.62 2.71
CA LEU A 311 -14.25 30.17 3.75
C LEU A 311 -13.15 31.10 3.20
N PHE A 312 -12.72 31.01 1.93
CA PHE A 312 -11.72 31.94 1.37
C PHE A 312 -12.17 33.41 1.32
N PHE A 313 -13.47 33.71 1.49
CA PHE A 313 -13.98 35.08 1.60
C PHE A 313 -13.59 35.78 2.93
N MET A 314 -13.16 35.02 3.94
CA MET A 314 -12.53 35.54 5.16
C MET A 314 -11.18 36.18 4.83
N ASP A 315 -10.72 37.12 5.68
CA ASP A 315 -9.45 37.83 5.46
C ASP A 315 -8.21 36.94 5.54
N LYS A 316 -7.10 37.39 4.94
CA LYS A 316 -5.79 36.76 5.14
C LYS A 316 -5.46 36.73 6.64
N ASN A 317 -4.79 35.66 7.06
CA ASN A 317 -4.48 35.34 8.46
C ASN A 317 -5.69 35.06 9.38
N SER A 318 -6.94 35.15 8.93
CA SER A 318 -8.08 34.61 9.67
C SER A 318 -7.91 33.11 9.93
N SER A 319 -8.57 32.60 10.97
CA SER A 319 -8.36 31.24 11.49
C SER A 319 -9.58 30.35 11.27
N VAL A 320 -9.36 29.06 10.95
CA VAL A 320 -10.43 28.08 10.72
C VAL A 320 -10.18 26.81 11.57
N MET A 321 -11.19 26.42 12.36
CA MET A 321 -11.24 25.18 13.13
C MET A 321 -12.39 24.31 12.65
N GLU A 322 -12.20 22.99 12.59
CA GLU A 322 -13.23 22.06 12.11
C GLU A 322 -13.51 20.86 13.03
N PHE A 323 -14.76 20.40 13.00
CA PHE A 323 -15.24 19.29 13.83
C PHE A 323 -15.59 18.10 12.94
N PHE A 324 -15.10 16.91 13.31
CA PHE A 324 -15.42 15.66 12.62
C PHE A 324 -16.48 14.90 13.44
N PRO A 325 -17.79 15.09 13.18
CA PRO A 325 -18.82 14.33 13.88
C PRO A 325 -18.68 12.84 13.58
N LYS A 326 -18.77 12.00 14.62
CA LYS A 326 -18.97 10.53 14.56
C LYS A 326 -18.23 9.81 13.42
N GLY A 327 -16.89 9.74 13.48
CA GLY A 327 -16.10 8.90 12.57
C GLY A 327 -16.07 9.37 11.11
N TRP A 328 -16.57 10.55 10.76
CA TRP A 328 -16.59 11.01 9.36
C TRP A 328 -15.18 11.15 8.75
N LYS A 329 -14.14 11.26 9.59
CA LYS A 329 -12.72 11.21 9.19
C LYS A 329 -12.40 9.97 8.36
N ASP A 330 -12.92 8.82 8.76
CA ASP A 330 -12.61 7.51 8.19
C ASP A 330 -13.32 7.27 6.84
N LEU A 331 -14.29 8.13 6.50
CA LEU A 331 -15.11 8.09 5.28
C LEU A 331 -14.71 9.16 4.25
N ALA A 332 -13.83 10.09 4.62
CA ALA A 332 -13.59 11.33 3.88
C ALA A 332 -12.58 11.23 2.73
N GLY A 333 -11.72 10.20 2.72
CA GLY A 333 -10.65 10.05 1.75
C GLY A 333 -9.73 11.28 1.67
N ALA A 334 -9.34 11.68 0.47
CA ALA A 334 -8.59 12.92 0.25
C ALA A 334 -9.42 14.20 0.59
N GLY A 335 -10.74 14.10 0.63
CA GLY A 335 -11.64 15.22 0.95
C GLY A 335 -11.51 15.74 2.39
N GLN A 336 -10.89 14.98 3.29
CA GLN A 336 -10.65 15.42 4.68
C GLN A 336 -9.75 16.67 4.75
N PHE A 337 -8.86 16.87 3.78
CA PHE A 337 -7.91 17.98 3.77
C PHE A 337 -8.48 19.28 3.18
N MET A 338 -9.75 19.30 2.76
CA MET A 338 -10.35 20.43 2.04
C MET A 338 -10.24 21.78 2.77
N PHE A 339 -10.46 21.82 4.08
CA PHE A 339 -10.34 23.07 4.86
C PHE A 339 -8.88 23.52 4.99
N GLN A 340 -7.95 22.57 5.14
CA GLN A 340 -6.51 22.82 5.17
C GLN A 340 -6.02 23.39 3.84
N TRP A 341 -6.42 22.79 2.70
CA TRP A 341 -6.05 23.24 1.36
C TRP A 341 -6.56 24.65 1.07
N ILE A 342 -7.87 24.92 1.19
CA ILE A 342 -8.42 26.24 0.87
C ILE A 342 -7.89 27.31 1.83
N SER A 343 -7.63 26.98 3.11
CA SER A 343 -6.94 27.92 4.02
C SER A 343 -5.52 28.24 3.53
N ALA A 344 -4.72 27.21 3.22
CA ALA A 344 -3.35 27.38 2.74
C ALA A 344 -3.24 28.09 1.38
N TYR A 345 -4.22 27.92 0.49
CA TYR A 345 -4.26 28.53 -0.84
C TYR A 345 -4.82 29.97 -0.83
N SER A 346 -5.64 30.33 0.17
CA SER A 346 -6.23 31.68 0.30
C SER A 346 -5.49 32.62 1.27
N GLY A 347 -4.42 32.12 1.91
CA GLY A 347 -3.58 32.88 2.85
C GLY A 347 -4.12 32.92 4.28
N MET A 348 -4.75 31.85 4.74
CA MET A 348 -5.38 31.73 6.06
C MET A 348 -4.79 30.59 6.89
N ARG A 349 -5.14 30.53 8.18
CA ARG A 349 -4.62 29.55 9.13
C ARG A 349 -5.67 28.50 9.45
N HIS A 350 -5.39 27.23 9.14
CA HIS A 350 -6.14 26.10 9.71
C HIS A 350 -5.55 25.81 11.09
N VAL A 351 -6.35 25.93 12.16
CA VAL A 351 -5.86 25.95 13.55
C VAL A 351 -6.19 24.70 14.36
N GLY A 352 -6.78 23.67 13.73
CA GLY A 352 -6.95 22.35 14.34
C GLY A 352 -8.29 21.67 14.07
N THR A 353 -8.39 20.44 14.58
CA THR A 353 -9.54 19.53 14.38
C THR A 353 -10.02 18.95 15.72
N TRP A 354 -11.25 18.43 15.78
CA TRP A 354 -11.82 17.83 17.00
C TRP A 354 -12.62 16.53 16.75
N HIS A 355 -12.60 15.61 17.73
CA HIS A 355 -13.03 14.19 17.66
C HIS A 355 -13.73 13.70 18.97
N ASP A 356 -14.37 12.51 18.97
CA ASP A 356 -15.40 12.05 19.96
C ASP A 356 -15.03 10.70 20.69
N PRO A 357 -15.04 10.58 22.06
CA PRO A 357 -14.44 9.46 22.85
C PRO A 357 -15.37 8.34 23.43
N LYS A 358 -14.84 7.32 24.17
CA LYS A 358 -15.52 6.08 24.71
C LYS A 358 -14.95 5.55 26.08
N VAL A 359 -15.63 4.61 26.80
CA VAL A 359 -15.39 4.20 28.24
C VAL A 359 -15.69 2.69 28.60
N VAL A 360 -15.00 2.03 29.59
CA VAL A 360 -15.16 0.58 30.06
C VAL A 360 -14.65 0.29 31.55
N GLU A 361 -15.03 -0.83 32.24
CA GLU A 361 -14.61 -1.31 33.63
C GLU A 361 -14.29 -2.87 33.80
N THR A 362 -13.82 -3.43 34.97
CA THR A 362 -13.09 -4.77 35.11
C THR A 362 -13.13 -5.65 36.44
N LYS A 363 -12.73 -6.99 36.38
CA LYS A 363 -12.20 -8.00 37.42
C LYS A 363 -12.04 -9.48 36.87
N GLY A 364 -11.55 -10.61 37.49
CA GLY A 364 -11.06 -11.07 38.85
C GLY A 364 -10.36 -12.52 38.91
N GLU A 365 -10.20 -13.20 40.08
CA GLU A 365 -9.20 -14.31 40.47
C GLU A 365 -9.73 -15.57 41.31
N ASN A 366 -9.05 -16.64 41.86
CA ASN A 366 -7.88 -17.61 41.60
C ASN A 366 -7.72 -18.79 42.70
N GLU A 367 -7.03 -19.96 42.48
CA GLU A 367 -6.66 -21.08 43.48
C GLU A 367 -5.49 -22.07 43.02
N GLU A 368 -4.97 -23.08 43.79
CA GLU A 368 -3.61 -23.76 43.64
C GLU A 368 -3.50 -25.33 43.37
N LYS A 369 -2.30 -25.92 43.12
CA LYS A 369 -2.10 -27.28 42.45
C LYS A 369 -0.76 -28.07 42.70
N ARG A 370 -0.73 -29.41 42.44
CA ARG A 370 0.48 -30.34 42.44
C ARG A 370 0.98 -30.71 41.02
N GLN A 371 2.25 -31.18 40.87
CA GLN A 371 2.92 -31.42 39.56
C GLN A 371 3.88 -32.65 39.50
N VAL A 372 4.55 -32.90 38.36
CA VAL A 372 5.61 -33.93 38.16
C VAL A 372 6.98 -33.28 38.15
N TYR A 373 7.97 -33.89 38.80
CA TYR A 373 9.35 -33.40 38.88
C TYR A 373 10.35 -34.50 38.49
N VAL A 374 11.43 -34.10 37.82
CA VAL A 374 12.62 -34.90 37.54
C VAL A 374 13.69 -34.59 38.60
N VAL A 375 14.28 -35.64 39.17
CA VAL A 375 15.36 -35.64 40.16
C VAL A 375 16.61 -36.22 39.49
N TYR A 376 17.60 -35.39 39.23
CA TYR A 376 18.86 -35.78 38.59
C TYR A 376 19.96 -35.96 39.64
N MET A 377 20.78 -37.01 39.51
CA MET A 377 21.75 -37.44 40.52
C MET A 377 23.17 -37.69 39.95
N GLY A 378 23.46 -37.21 38.74
CA GLY A 378 24.79 -37.32 38.12
C GLY A 378 25.01 -38.62 37.34
N ALA A 379 26.26 -38.99 37.10
CA ALA A 379 26.62 -40.19 36.33
C ALA A 379 26.24 -41.49 37.07
N ALA A 380 25.89 -42.55 36.32
CA ALA A 380 25.62 -43.85 36.90
C ALA A 380 26.93 -44.64 37.11
N PRO A 381 27.21 -45.18 38.31
CA PRO A 381 28.30 -46.12 38.52
C PRO A 381 28.17 -47.36 37.63
N SER A 382 29.28 -47.78 37.01
CA SER A 382 29.33 -48.81 35.97
C SER A 382 28.64 -50.13 36.35
N ASP A 383 28.84 -50.55 37.61
CA ASP A 383 28.72 -51.96 38.04
C ASP A 383 27.53 -52.22 38.99
N SER A 384 26.62 -51.26 39.18
CA SER A 384 25.64 -51.29 40.30
C SER A 384 24.17 -51.09 39.89
N LYS A 385 23.81 -51.50 38.67
CA LYS A 385 22.55 -51.10 38.00
C LYS A 385 21.27 -51.45 38.78
N ASP A 386 21.19 -52.57 39.50
CA ASP A 386 19.98 -52.91 40.26
C ASP A 386 19.94 -52.29 41.67
N PHE A 387 21.11 -52.09 42.31
CA PHE A 387 21.21 -51.36 43.58
C PHE A 387 20.76 -49.90 43.47
N LEU A 388 20.98 -49.26 42.32
CA LEU A 388 20.49 -47.90 42.03
C LEU A 388 18.96 -47.78 42.14
N ARG A 389 18.18 -48.83 41.84
CA ARG A 389 16.71 -48.75 41.90
C ARG A 389 16.21 -48.55 43.34
N GLU A 390 16.72 -49.36 44.26
CA GLU A 390 16.32 -49.31 45.67
C GLU A 390 16.86 -48.05 46.36
N SER A 391 18.08 -47.62 46.00
CA SER A 391 18.63 -46.32 46.42
C SER A 391 17.72 -45.14 46.03
N HIS A 392 17.28 -45.07 44.77
CA HIS A 392 16.37 -44.01 44.30
C HIS A 392 15.01 -44.07 45.03
N LEU A 393 14.48 -45.26 45.31
CA LEU A 393 13.22 -45.45 46.04
C LEU A 393 13.32 -45.05 47.53
N GLN A 394 14.40 -45.41 48.22
CA GLN A 394 14.65 -44.97 49.60
C GLN A 394 14.81 -43.44 49.68
N LEU A 395 15.52 -42.84 48.72
CA LEU A 395 15.71 -41.39 48.67
C LEU A 395 14.39 -40.65 48.46
N LEU A 396 13.56 -41.10 47.51
CA LEU A 396 12.21 -40.57 47.30
C LEU A 396 11.32 -40.75 48.55
N GLY A 397 11.31 -41.94 49.15
CA GLY A 397 10.59 -42.21 50.40
C GLY A 397 11.02 -41.30 51.57
N SER A 398 12.26 -40.80 51.56
CA SER A 398 12.80 -39.93 52.61
C SER A 398 12.31 -38.46 52.60
N VAL A 399 11.36 -38.11 51.71
CA VAL A 399 10.69 -36.79 51.66
C VAL A 399 9.16 -36.85 51.57
N LEU A 400 8.57 -38.02 51.33
CA LEU A 400 7.12 -38.19 51.19
C LEU A 400 6.42 -38.17 52.55
N ARG A 401 5.09 -38.01 52.56
CA ARG A 401 4.31 -37.97 53.80
C ARG A 401 4.19 -39.36 54.40
N ARG A 402 4.15 -39.43 55.73
CA ARG A 402 4.17 -40.68 56.51
C ARG A 402 2.97 -41.58 56.12
N GLY A 403 3.23 -42.62 55.35
CA GLY A 403 2.22 -43.54 54.81
C GLY A 403 2.14 -43.62 53.27
N GLU A 404 2.70 -42.65 52.55
CA GLU A 404 2.82 -42.72 51.09
C GLU A 404 3.94 -43.70 50.69
N LYS A 405 3.65 -44.60 49.73
CA LYS A 405 4.66 -45.50 49.15
C LYS A 405 5.42 -44.82 48.01
N ALA A 406 6.75 -44.92 48.02
CA ALA A 406 7.61 -44.31 47.01
C ALA A 406 7.28 -44.82 45.59
N GLU A 407 7.01 -46.12 45.43
CA GLU A 407 6.67 -46.73 44.15
C GLU A 407 5.40 -46.14 43.50
N ASN A 408 4.44 -45.68 44.32
CA ASN A 408 3.18 -45.10 43.83
C ASN A 408 3.35 -43.66 43.32
N THR A 409 4.42 -42.97 43.71
CA THR A 409 4.71 -41.59 43.25
C THR A 409 5.77 -41.56 42.14
N LEU A 410 6.59 -42.62 42.04
CA LEU A 410 7.63 -42.80 41.04
C LEU A 410 7.04 -42.97 39.62
N VAL A 411 7.31 -42.01 38.74
CA VAL A 411 6.91 -42.03 37.33
C VAL A 411 7.95 -42.77 36.47
N ARG A 412 9.24 -42.56 36.72
CA ARG A 412 10.34 -43.19 35.97
C ARG A 412 11.62 -43.28 36.79
N ASN A 413 12.49 -44.23 36.46
CA ASN A 413 13.82 -44.39 37.06
C ASN A 413 14.87 -44.44 35.93
N TYR A 414 16.01 -43.76 36.11
CA TYR A 414 17.11 -43.64 35.16
C TYR A 414 18.37 -44.26 35.80
N LYS A 415 18.89 -45.34 35.18
CA LYS A 415 20.00 -46.14 35.72
C LYS A 415 20.97 -46.70 34.67
N HIS A 416 20.98 -46.13 33.46
CA HIS A 416 21.67 -46.72 32.29
C HIS A 416 22.77 -45.83 31.69
N GLY A 417 22.55 -44.52 31.56
CA GLY A 417 23.59 -43.54 31.20
C GLY A 417 23.88 -42.51 32.30
N PHE A 418 22.94 -42.34 33.24
CA PHE A 418 23.03 -41.46 34.40
C PHE A 418 22.09 -41.98 35.51
N SER A 419 22.29 -41.48 36.73
CA SER A 419 21.47 -41.76 37.92
C SER A 419 20.40 -40.68 38.10
N GLY A 420 19.19 -41.09 38.45
CA GLY A 420 18.08 -40.21 38.79
C GLY A 420 16.72 -40.89 38.66
N PHE A 421 15.65 -40.12 38.88
CA PHE A 421 14.27 -40.58 38.75
C PHE A 421 13.31 -39.42 38.48
N ALA A 422 12.05 -39.71 38.16
CA ALA A 422 10.98 -38.72 38.06
C ALA A 422 9.79 -39.15 38.94
N ALA A 423 9.13 -38.21 39.61
CA ALA A 423 8.06 -38.48 40.57
C ALA A 423 7.00 -37.36 40.62
N ARG A 424 5.77 -37.67 41.07
CA ARG A 424 4.72 -36.67 41.34
C ARG A 424 4.88 -36.09 42.74
N LEU A 425 5.07 -34.77 42.85
CA LEU A 425 5.38 -34.05 44.09
C LEU A 425 4.65 -32.71 44.17
N SER A 426 4.52 -32.15 45.38
CA SER A 426 4.38 -30.70 45.56
C SER A 426 5.75 -30.00 45.52
N GLU A 427 5.77 -28.70 45.28
CA GLU A 427 7.01 -27.90 45.27
C GLU A 427 7.75 -27.99 46.62
N ALA A 428 7.03 -28.12 47.76
CA ALA A 428 7.65 -28.35 49.06
C ALA A 428 8.42 -29.69 49.15
N GLU A 429 7.87 -30.78 48.60
CA GLU A 429 8.51 -32.10 48.55
C GLU A 429 9.68 -32.13 47.53
N ALA A 430 9.53 -31.43 46.39
CA ALA A 430 10.63 -31.22 45.44
C ALA A 430 11.79 -30.41 46.05
N SER A 431 11.48 -29.31 46.74
CA SER A 431 12.43 -28.50 47.51
C SER A 431 13.06 -29.23 48.70
N ALA A 432 12.48 -30.33 49.18
CA ALA A 432 13.14 -31.21 50.15
C ALA A 432 14.20 -32.09 49.45
N LEU A 433 13.92 -32.63 48.27
CA LEU A 433 14.88 -33.43 47.49
C LEU A 433 16.06 -32.61 46.95
N ARG A 434 15.86 -31.33 46.56
CA ARG A 434 16.95 -30.42 46.15
C ARG A 434 18.09 -30.26 47.18
N ARG A 435 17.86 -30.65 48.44
CA ARG A 435 18.80 -30.49 49.57
C ARG A 435 19.37 -31.83 50.07
N LYS A 436 19.13 -32.95 49.38
CA LYS A 436 19.66 -34.27 49.76
C LYS A 436 21.04 -34.51 49.11
N PRO A 437 22.03 -35.07 49.84
CA PRO A 437 23.31 -35.46 49.25
C PRO A 437 23.12 -36.41 48.05
N GLY A 438 23.90 -36.21 47.00
CA GLY A 438 23.80 -36.98 45.75
C GLY A 438 22.71 -36.50 44.78
N VAL A 439 21.83 -35.57 45.16
CA VAL A 439 20.91 -34.90 44.22
C VAL A 439 21.61 -33.69 43.62
N VAL A 440 21.72 -33.67 42.28
CA VAL A 440 22.34 -32.59 41.51
C VAL A 440 21.31 -31.50 41.18
N SER A 441 20.08 -31.88 40.83
CA SER A 441 18.98 -30.93 40.59
C SER A 441 17.60 -31.58 40.69
N VAL A 442 16.57 -30.79 41.03
CA VAL A 442 15.16 -31.20 40.95
C VAL A 442 14.33 -30.09 40.29
N PHE A 443 13.65 -30.41 39.18
CA PHE A 443 12.92 -29.46 38.35
C PHE A 443 11.61 -30.08 37.82
N VAL A 444 10.63 -29.26 37.44
CA VAL A 444 9.35 -29.74 36.88
C VAL A 444 9.60 -30.43 35.53
N ASP A 445 8.93 -31.55 35.28
CA ASP A 445 9.07 -32.38 34.07
C ASP A 445 8.59 -31.63 32.80
N PRO A 446 9.48 -31.27 31.85
CA PRO A 446 9.15 -30.35 30.76
C PRO A 446 8.78 -31.07 29.44
N VAL A 447 7.76 -30.54 28.74
CA VAL A 447 7.27 -31.07 27.45
C VAL A 447 7.36 -30.02 26.36
N TYR A 448 7.85 -30.40 25.16
CA TYR A 448 8.15 -29.47 24.06
C TYR A 448 7.59 -29.91 22.70
N LYS A 449 7.00 -28.97 21.93
CA LYS A 449 6.82 -28.99 20.46
C LYS A 449 6.71 -27.54 19.91
N PRO A 450 7.09 -27.25 18.64
CA PRO A 450 7.08 -25.89 18.09
C PRO A 450 6.12 -25.64 16.90
N HIS A 451 6.10 -24.40 16.39
CA HIS A 451 5.63 -23.90 15.06
C HIS A 451 4.27 -23.19 14.94
N THR A 452 3.91 -22.70 13.74
CA THR A 452 3.03 -21.54 13.49
C THR A 452 1.56 -21.92 13.26
N THR A 453 0.67 -20.93 13.06
CA THR A 453 -0.74 -21.19 12.71
C THR A 453 -0.88 -21.66 11.27
N ARG A 454 -0.05 -21.14 10.33
CA ARG A 454 0.21 -21.80 9.05
C ARG A 454 1.43 -21.31 8.26
N SER A 455 1.77 -20.02 8.25
CA SER A 455 2.62 -19.46 7.17
C SER A 455 4.03 -20.05 7.06
N TRP A 456 4.79 -20.16 8.15
CA TRP A 456 6.11 -20.82 8.10
C TRP A 456 6.02 -22.33 7.92
N ASP A 457 4.91 -22.93 8.36
CA ASP A 457 4.66 -24.36 8.25
C ASP A 457 4.38 -24.73 6.78
N PHE A 458 3.69 -23.86 6.05
CA PHE A 458 3.53 -23.91 4.59
C PHE A 458 4.90 -23.80 3.88
N LEU A 459 5.72 -22.79 4.22
CA LEU A 459 7.08 -22.63 3.66
C LEU A 459 8.03 -23.80 3.99
N GLN A 460 7.78 -24.52 5.09
CA GLN A 460 8.53 -25.74 5.45
C GLN A 460 7.95 -26.99 4.76
N GLN A 461 6.64 -27.05 4.51
CA GLN A 461 5.98 -28.18 3.85
C GLN A 461 6.25 -28.20 2.33
N SER A 462 6.62 -27.07 1.73
CA SER A 462 7.15 -26.99 0.35
C SER A 462 8.38 -27.89 0.09
N LEU A 463 9.07 -28.36 1.13
CA LEU A 463 10.28 -29.19 1.02
C LEU A 463 10.02 -30.67 0.71
N VAL A 464 8.81 -31.16 1.00
CA VAL A 464 8.46 -32.60 0.88
C VAL A 464 8.29 -33.04 -0.58
N ILE A 465 8.54 -32.13 -1.53
CA ILE A 465 8.20 -32.30 -2.94
C ILE A 465 9.21 -33.14 -3.74
N ASP A 466 10.53 -32.96 -3.57
CA ASP A 466 11.57 -33.68 -4.34
C ASP A 466 12.96 -33.77 -3.65
N SER A 467 13.05 -33.87 -2.31
CA SER A 467 14.34 -34.17 -1.65
C SER A 467 14.22 -35.06 -0.41
N THR A 468 15.10 -36.05 -0.29
CA THR A 468 15.30 -36.85 0.93
C THR A 468 16.41 -36.24 1.78
N PRO A 469 16.12 -35.66 2.96
CA PRO A 469 17.17 -35.14 3.83
C PRO A 469 17.86 -36.31 4.56
N ASN A 470 19.17 -36.48 4.38
CA ASN A 470 19.96 -37.28 5.33
C ASN A 470 19.88 -36.60 6.70
N SER A 471 19.49 -37.36 7.72
CA SER A 471 18.97 -36.86 8.99
C SER A 471 20.02 -36.29 9.95
N ASP A 472 21.31 -36.46 9.64
CA ASP A 472 22.39 -36.44 10.63
C ASP A 472 23.17 -35.13 10.70
N SER A 473 22.69 -34.05 10.06
CA SER A 473 23.41 -32.76 9.99
C SER A 473 22.55 -31.49 10.10
N VAL A 474 21.55 -31.52 10.98
CA VAL A 474 20.98 -30.29 11.57
C VAL A 474 21.54 -30.13 12.98
N PRO A 475 22.61 -29.31 13.19
CA PRO A 475 23.05 -28.94 14.52
C PRO A 475 21.91 -28.30 15.32
N SER A 476 21.94 -28.46 16.64
CA SER A 476 21.10 -27.67 17.54
C SER A 476 21.24 -26.19 17.17
N ALA A 477 20.11 -25.49 17.04
CA ALA A 477 20.07 -24.16 16.44
C ALA A 477 21.14 -23.25 17.05
N ALA A 478 22.16 -22.90 16.26
CA ALA A 478 23.17 -21.93 16.64
C ALA A 478 22.43 -20.68 17.11
N THR A 479 22.60 -20.32 18.39
CA THR A 479 21.71 -19.38 19.09
C THR A 479 21.59 -18.11 18.26
N ALA A 480 20.42 -17.88 17.68
CA ALA A 480 20.22 -16.96 16.56
C ALA A 480 20.21 -15.50 17.03
N ASP A 481 21.34 -15.07 17.59
CA ASP A 481 21.55 -13.82 18.32
C ASP A 481 21.73 -12.62 17.36
N THR A 482 21.05 -12.70 16.22
CA THR A 482 20.93 -11.67 15.21
C THR A 482 19.91 -10.63 15.63
N ILE A 483 20.14 -9.38 15.22
CA ILE A 483 19.36 -8.21 15.62
C ILE A 483 18.62 -7.71 14.39
N ILE A 484 17.29 -7.85 14.40
CA ILE A 484 16.40 -7.33 13.35
C ILE A 484 15.94 -5.94 13.76
N GLY A 485 16.36 -4.92 13.01
CA GLY A 485 15.75 -3.60 13.08
C GLY A 485 14.48 -3.55 12.23
N LEU A 486 13.44 -2.88 12.72
CA LEU A 486 12.21 -2.61 11.98
C LEU A 486 11.93 -1.11 11.93
N LEU A 487 11.74 -0.57 10.74
CA LEU A 487 11.28 0.81 10.51
C LEU A 487 9.79 0.76 10.21
N ASP A 488 8.96 1.13 11.19
CA ASP A 488 7.51 0.87 11.16
C ASP A 488 6.69 1.83 12.07
N THR A 489 5.42 1.51 12.35
CA THR A 489 4.46 2.34 13.14
C THR A 489 4.70 2.36 14.65
N GLY A 490 5.70 1.64 15.14
CA GLY A 490 5.99 1.41 16.57
C GLY A 490 5.85 -0.06 16.95
N ILE A 491 5.92 -0.37 18.25
CA ILE A 491 5.70 -1.74 18.75
C ILE A 491 4.79 -1.75 19.99
N TRP A 492 4.01 -2.81 20.16
CA TRP A 492 3.28 -3.09 21.41
C TRP A 492 4.08 -4.08 22.28
N PRO A 493 4.93 -3.60 23.21
CA PRO A 493 5.92 -4.44 23.90
C PRO A 493 5.30 -5.50 24.82
N GLU A 494 4.08 -5.29 25.31
CA GLU A 494 3.38 -6.24 26.18
C GLU A 494 2.79 -7.45 25.43
N SER A 495 2.98 -7.57 24.10
CA SER A 495 2.64 -8.81 23.39
C SER A 495 3.55 -9.95 23.86
N GLN A 496 2.95 -11.12 24.13
CA GLN A 496 3.70 -12.32 24.49
C GLN A 496 4.73 -12.72 23.42
N SER A 497 4.52 -12.36 22.15
CA SER A 497 5.51 -12.56 21.08
C SER A 497 6.83 -11.81 21.31
N PHE A 498 6.88 -10.84 22.22
CA PHE A 498 8.08 -10.06 22.58
C PHE A 498 8.56 -10.29 24.03
N SER A 499 8.04 -11.32 24.71
CA SER A 499 8.59 -11.83 25.98
C SER A 499 10.08 -12.20 25.85
N ASP A 500 10.88 -12.02 26.90
CA ASP A 500 12.29 -12.42 26.92
C ASP A 500 12.58 -13.74 27.68
N ASN A 501 11.53 -14.49 28.02
CA ASN A 501 11.66 -15.86 28.54
C ASN A 501 12.51 -16.73 27.60
N GLY A 502 13.59 -17.32 28.15
CA GLY A 502 14.55 -18.13 27.41
C GLY A 502 15.71 -17.36 26.75
N PHE A 503 15.72 -16.02 26.80
CA PHE A 503 16.79 -15.22 26.21
C PHE A 503 17.98 -15.03 27.16
N GLY A 504 19.19 -15.17 26.59
CA GLY A 504 20.44 -14.77 27.24
C GLY A 504 20.58 -13.24 27.35
N PRO A 505 21.67 -12.73 27.95
CA PRO A 505 21.94 -11.29 28.03
C PRO A 505 21.93 -10.63 26.65
N VAL A 506 21.68 -9.32 26.59
CA VAL A 506 21.72 -8.53 25.35
C VAL A 506 23.14 -8.61 24.76
N PRO A 507 23.32 -8.73 23.42
CA PRO A 507 24.65 -8.85 22.83
C PRO A 507 25.53 -7.64 23.13
N SER A 508 26.77 -7.85 23.59
CA SER A 508 27.69 -6.75 23.96
C SER A 508 28.12 -5.84 22.81
N ARG A 509 27.82 -6.24 21.56
CA ARG A 509 27.98 -5.42 20.33
C ARG A 509 26.87 -4.38 20.12
N TRP A 510 25.74 -4.54 20.80
CA TRP A 510 24.57 -3.67 20.67
C TRP A 510 24.82 -2.33 21.35
N LYS A 511 24.43 -1.24 20.70
CA LYS A 511 24.59 0.14 21.22
C LYS A 511 23.28 0.92 21.33
N GLY A 512 22.19 0.37 20.80
CA GLY A 512 20.90 1.04 20.79
C GLY A 512 20.24 1.14 22.16
N ILE A 513 19.42 2.17 22.30
CA ILE A 513 18.78 2.56 23.54
C ILE A 513 17.32 2.09 23.61
N CYS A 514 16.77 2.06 24.82
CA CYS A 514 15.34 2.10 25.04
C CYS A 514 14.93 3.56 25.29
N MET A 515 14.44 4.24 24.25
CA MET A 515 14.08 5.66 24.32
C MET A 515 12.79 5.84 25.10
N GLU A 516 12.84 6.63 26.17
CA GLU A 516 11.67 6.91 27.00
C GLU A 516 10.75 7.97 26.37
N GLY A 517 9.46 7.83 26.62
CA GLY A 517 8.38 8.63 26.07
C GLY A 517 7.14 8.60 26.96
N SER A 518 6.06 9.20 26.48
CA SER A 518 4.83 9.48 27.25
C SER A 518 4.12 8.25 27.84
N ASP A 519 4.19 7.08 27.19
CA ASP A 519 3.58 5.82 27.64
C ASP A 519 4.51 4.60 27.44
N PHE A 520 5.81 4.86 27.41
CA PHE A 520 6.87 3.90 27.12
C PHE A 520 8.14 4.30 27.87
N ASN A 521 8.71 3.41 28.68
CA ASN A 521 9.92 3.67 29.47
C ASN A 521 10.98 2.58 29.27
N SER A 522 12.14 2.74 29.87
CA SER A 522 13.29 1.83 29.73
C SER A 522 13.00 0.37 30.12
N SER A 523 11.99 0.10 30.96
CA SER A 523 11.55 -1.27 31.30
C SER A 523 10.60 -1.92 30.29
N ASN A 524 10.12 -1.18 29.28
CA ASN A 524 9.38 -1.76 28.15
C ASN A 524 10.31 -2.50 27.16
N CYS A 525 11.63 -2.23 27.21
CA CYS A 525 12.63 -3.08 26.56
C CYS A 525 13.07 -4.20 27.50
N ASN A 526 13.44 -5.33 26.92
CA ASN A 526 13.84 -6.54 27.63
C ASN A 526 14.90 -7.29 26.79
N LYS A 527 15.25 -8.55 27.11
CA LYS A 527 16.27 -9.27 26.31
C LYS A 527 15.78 -9.70 24.91
N LYS A 528 14.52 -9.46 24.55
CA LYS A 528 13.91 -9.76 23.24
C LYS A 528 13.75 -8.50 22.39
N LEU A 529 13.04 -7.49 22.89
CA LEU A 529 13.01 -6.12 22.37
C LEU A 529 14.15 -5.35 23.03
N ILE A 530 15.32 -5.31 22.39
CA ILE A 530 16.57 -4.82 23.00
C ILE A 530 16.80 -3.31 22.81
N GLY A 531 15.99 -2.66 21.98
CA GLY A 531 15.98 -1.22 21.82
C GLY A 531 14.76 -0.72 21.04
N ALA A 532 14.45 0.55 21.25
CA ALA A 532 13.20 1.16 20.84
C ALA A 532 13.44 2.67 20.71
N ARG A 533 13.14 3.26 19.54
CA ARG A 533 13.34 4.68 19.24
C ARG A 533 12.12 5.27 18.51
N TYR A 534 11.85 6.55 18.72
CA TYR A 534 10.86 7.32 17.96
C TYR A 534 11.47 8.64 17.50
N TYR A 535 10.89 9.24 16.46
CA TYR A 535 11.40 10.47 15.87
C TYR A 535 10.33 11.57 15.93
N ALA A 536 10.35 12.35 17.00
CA ALA A 536 9.48 13.52 17.13
C ALA A 536 9.86 14.63 16.13
N THR A 537 8.97 15.61 15.97
CA THR A 537 9.20 16.82 15.18
C THR A 537 8.89 18.05 16.02
N ASP A 538 9.91 18.79 16.43
CA ASP A 538 9.74 20.06 17.16
C ASP A 538 9.13 21.17 16.28
N GLU A 539 9.23 21.03 14.95
CA GLU A 539 8.70 21.99 13.96
C GLU A 539 7.40 21.51 13.29
N ALA A 540 6.35 21.33 14.07
CA ALA A 540 4.98 21.20 13.57
C ALA A 540 4.12 22.42 14.01
N PRO A 541 4.07 23.53 13.24
CA PRO A 541 3.48 24.80 13.70
C PRO A 541 1.95 24.80 13.94
N PHE A 542 1.28 23.65 13.81
CA PHE A 542 -0.17 23.49 13.90
C PHE A 542 -0.58 22.13 14.52
N THR A 543 -0.27 21.91 15.79
CA THR A 543 -0.88 20.82 16.58
C THR A 543 -1.33 21.30 17.98
N PRO A 544 -2.61 21.18 18.34
CA PRO A 544 -3.04 21.23 19.73
C PRO A 544 -2.51 20.00 20.48
N THR A 545 -1.73 20.21 21.53
CA THR A 545 -1.05 19.16 22.31
C THR A 545 -2.03 18.34 23.15
N ALA A 546 -2.63 17.29 22.58
CA ALA A 546 -3.56 16.42 23.31
C ALA A 546 -3.82 14.98 22.77
N LEU A 547 -3.68 14.71 21.46
CA LEU A 547 -4.35 13.55 20.83
C LEU A 547 -3.48 12.60 19.97
N SER A 548 -2.16 12.61 20.14
CA SER A 548 -1.30 11.49 19.74
C SER A 548 -0.09 11.40 20.68
N ASN A 549 0.35 10.20 21.00
CA ASN A 549 1.63 9.99 21.70
C ASN A 549 2.74 9.99 20.65
N ALA A 550 2.92 11.15 19.99
CA ALA A 550 4.01 11.40 19.03
C ALA A 550 5.40 11.23 19.68
N ASN A 551 5.47 11.42 21.00
CA ASN A 551 6.66 11.21 21.82
C ASN A 551 6.60 9.83 22.50
N SER A 552 6.54 8.75 21.71
CA SER A 552 6.56 7.35 22.19
C SER A 552 6.91 6.37 21.06
N VAL A 553 7.51 5.23 21.40
CA VAL A 553 7.75 4.10 20.47
C VAL A 553 6.52 3.17 20.36
N ARG A 554 5.49 3.38 21.18
CA ARG A 554 4.30 2.52 21.23
C ARG A 554 3.53 2.54 19.91
N ASP A 555 3.10 1.36 19.48
CA ASP A 555 2.30 1.20 18.26
C ASP A 555 0.85 1.67 18.50
N GLU A 556 0.41 2.66 17.71
CA GLU A 556 -0.96 3.17 17.71
C GLU A 556 -1.81 2.57 16.56
N GLN A 557 -1.21 1.78 15.65
CA GLN A 557 -1.86 1.27 14.43
C GLN A 557 -1.89 -0.27 14.34
N GLY A 558 -0.94 -0.96 14.97
CA GLY A 558 -0.80 -2.42 14.97
C GLY A 558 0.12 -2.97 13.88
N HIS A 559 0.49 -2.17 12.88
CA HIS A 559 1.27 -2.62 11.72
C HIS A 559 2.68 -3.06 12.13
N GLY A 560 3.43 -2.22 12.86
CA GLY A 560 4.76 -2.57 13.36
C GLY A 560 4.77 -3.73 14.36
N THR A 561 3.71 -3.88 15.15
CA THR A 561 3.48 -5.05 16.01
C THR A 561 3.29 -6.33 15.19
N HIS A 562 2.57 -6.25 14.06
CA HIS A 562 2.32 -7.37 13.15
C HIS A 562 3.58 -7.77 12.37
N THR A 563 4.33 -6.81 11.84
CA THR A 563 5.56 -7.06 11.09
C THR A 563 6.68 -7.58 11.98
N ALA A 564 6.90 -6.99 13.17
CA ALA A 564 7.90 -7.45 14.12
C ALA A 564 7.64 -8.87 14.63
N SER A 565 6.37 -9.20 14.94
CA SER A 565 6.00 -10.55 15.36
C SER A 565 6.03 -11.57 14.22
N THR A 566 5.80 -11.16 12.97
CA THR A 566 6.02 -12.00 11.77
C THR A 566 7.51 -12.27 11.53
N ALA A 567 8.39 -11.28 11.72
CA ALA A 567 9.84 -11.46 11.51
C ALA A 567 10.48 -12.34 12.61
N ALA A 568 10.23 -12.02 13.87
CA ALA A 568 10.94 -12.61 15.02
C ALA A 568 10.07 -12.91 16.25
N GLY A 569 8.74 -12.89 16.18
CA GLY A 569 7.88 -13.17 17.34
C GLY A 569 8.11 -14.56 17.95
N ASN A 570 8.00 -14.67 19.27
CA ASN A 570 8.07 -15.95 19.98
C ASN A 570 6.90 -16.89 19.63
N SER A 571 7.05 -18.19 19.94
CA SER A 571 6.00 -19.22 19.78
C SER A 571 4.90 -19.11 20.84
N ILE A 572 3.72 -18.60 20.48
CA ILE A 572 2.56 -18.37 21.37
C ILE A 572 1.42 -19.34 21.03
N THR A 573 1.18 -20.33 21.88
CA THR A 573 0.14 -21.35 21.67
C THR A 573 -1.28 -20.79 21.85
N GLY A 574 -2.27 -21.34 21.14
CA GLY A 574 -3.66 -20.89 21.19
C GLY A 574 -3.97 -19.59 20.42
N ALA A 575 -3.01 -19.07 19.65
CA ALA A 575 -3.19 -17.88 18.83
C ALA A 575 -4.27 -18.09 17.76
N SER A 576 -5.24 -17.17 17.69
CA SER A 576 -6.33 -17.16 16.70
C SER A 576 -6.87 -15.73 16.53
N TYR A 577 -7.58 -15.48 15.42
CA TYR A 577 -8.44 -14.31 15.26
C TYR A 577 -9.88 -14.72 15.56
N TYR A 578 -10.28 -14.61 16.83
CA TYR A 578 -11.60 -15.03 17.33
C TYR A 578 -11.95 -16.50 16.95
N GLY A 579 -10.97 -17.41 17.09
CA GLY A 579 -11.10 -18.83 16.72
C GLY A 579 -10.71 -19.14 15.26
N LEU A 580 -10.70 -18.16 14.35
CA LEU A 580 -10.17 -18.35 12.99
C LEU A 580 -8.64 -18.40 13.00
N ALA A 581 -8.06 -19.13 12.04
CA ALA A 581 -6.61 -19.33 11.95
C ALA A 581 -5.97 -19.88 13.25
N SER A 582 -6.72 -20.66 14.03
CA SER A 582 -6.27 -21.18 15.33
C SER A 582 -5.04 -22.09 15.21
N GLY A 583 -4.08 -21.90 16.11
CA GLY A 583 -2.86 -22.69 16.22
C GLY A 583 -1.91 -22.07 17.24
N THR A 584 -0.65 -21.89 16.84
CA THR A 584 0.40 -21.21 17.62
C THR A 584 0.99 -20.08 16.78
N ALA A 585 1.16 -18.84 17.23
CA ALA A 585 1.85 -17.80 16.43
C ALA A 585 3.37 -17.89 16.61
N LYS A 586 4.18 -17.62 15.57
CA LYS A 586 5.64 -17.40 15.68
C LYS A 586 6.16 -16.55 14.52
N GLY A 587 7.35 -15.96 14.69
CA GLY A 587 8.13 -15.37 13.62
C GLY A 587 9.07 -16.36 12.93
N GLY A 588 9.76 -15.88 11.89
CA GLY A 588 10.70 -16.68 11.11
C GLY A 588 11.96 -17.03 11.86
N SER A 589 12.55 -16.05 12.54
CA SER A 589 13.72 -16.24 13.40
C SER A 589 13.34 -15.93 14.86
N THR A 590 12.73 -16.92 15.52
CA THR A 590 12.21 -16.77 16.89
C THR A 590 13.30 -16.46 17.92
N GLY A 591 14.56 -16.83 17.64
CA GLY A 591 15.73 -16.53 18.48
C GLY A 591 16.31 -15.12 18.30
N SER A 592 15.95 -14.38 17.25
CA SER A 592 16.51 -13.05 17.00
C SER A 592 16.01 -12.00 18.00
N ARG A 593 16.87 -11.01 18.25
CA ARG A 593 16.52 -9.78 18.96
C ARG A 593 15.78 -8.83 18.02
N ILE A 594 14.95 -7.95 18.60
CA ILE A 594 14.18 -6.94 17.89
C ILE A 594 14.66 -5.56 18.33
N ALA A 595 14.84 -4.65 17.37
CA ALA A 595 14.97 -3.21 17.59
C ALA A 595 13.90 -2.47 16.79
N MET A 596 13.11 -1.60 17.44
CA MET A 596 12.03 -0.87 16.78
C MET A 596 12.39 0.61 16.57
N TYR A 597 12.23 1.08 15.34
CA TYR A 597 12.44 2.47 14.93
C TYR A 597 11.10 3.01 14.42
N ARG A 598 10.39 3.78 15.25
CA ARG A 598 9.09 4.33 14.91
C ARG A 598 9.26 5.54 13.98
N VAL A 599 9.21 5.27 12.69
CA VAL A 599 9.34 6.27 11.59
C VAL A 599 8.01 6.58 10.90
N CYS A 600 6.91 6.01 11.41
CA CYS A 600 5.57 6.15 10.87
C CYS A 600 4.55 6.49 11.97
N SER A 601 3.59 7.33 11.61
CA SER A 601 2.44 7.75 12.43
C SER A 601 1.13 7.53 11.67
N SER A 602 -0.01 7.91 12.27
CA SER A 602 -1.30 7.95 11.58
C SER A 602 -1.35 8.96 10.41
N PHE A 603 -0.32 9.78 10.24
CA PHE A 603 -0.17 10.74 9.14
C PHE A 603 0.79 10.23 8.04
N GLY A 604 1.24 8.97 8.12
CA GLY A 604 2.22 8.38 7.22
C GLY A 604 3.65 8.38 7.80
N CYS A 605 4.63 8.19 6.92
CA CYS A 605 6.05 8.01 7.27
C CYS A 605 6.91 9.11 6.63
N PRO A 606 7.33 10.16 7.38
CA PRO A 606 8.14 11.25 6.84
C PRO A 606 9.54 10.78 6.44
N GLY A 607 10.04 11.23 5.27
CA GLY A 607 11.36 10.86 4.76
C GLY A 607 12.53 11.19 5.70
N SER A 608 12.41 12.27 6.49
CA SER A 608 13.37 12.63 7.53
C SER A 608 13.41 11.63 8.69
N GLN A 609 12.24 11.14 9.14
CA GLN A 609 12.15 10.11 10.18
C GLN A 609 12.68 8.77 9.67
N ILE A 610 12.37 8.41 8.41
CA ILE A 610 12.91 7.22 7.75
C ILE A 610 14.44 7.25 7.74
N LEU A 611 15.04 8.36 7.30
CA LEU A 611 16.51 8.52 7.28
C LEU A 611 17.12 8.47 8.68
N ALA A 612 16.51 9.12 9.68
CA ALA A 612 16.98 9.05 11.07
C ALA A 612 16.92 7.62 11.64
N GLY A 613 15.85 6.88 11.34
CA GLY A 613 15.73 5.47 11.70
C GLY A 613 16.74 4.55 11.01
N PHE A 614 17.14 4.86 9.77
CA PHE A 614 18.25 4.16 9.11
C PHE A 614 19.60 4.47 9.77
N ASP A 615 19.91 5.75 10.03
CA ASP A 615 21.19 6.18 10.59
C ASP A 615 21.42 5.63 12.01
N ASP A 616 20.42 5.78 12.90
CA ASP A 616 20.44 5.17 14.23
C ASP A 616 20.60 3.65 14.16
N ALA A 617 19.89 2.95 13.26
CA ALA A 617 19.99 1.49 13.18
C ALA A 617 21.37 1.00 12.70
N VAL A 618 22.01 1.77 11.81
CA VAL A 618 23.40 1.54 11.37
C VAL A 618 24.38 1.80 12.51
N ALA A 619 24.16 2.84 13.33
CA ALA A 619 24.99 3.16 14.49
C ALA A 619 24.85 2.13 15.64
N ASP A 620 23.60 1.71 15.91
CA ASP A 620 23.21 0.80 16.99
C ASP A 620 23.70 -0.65 16.76
N GLY A 621 23.88 -1.03 15.48
CA GLY A 621 24.54 -2.27 15.09
C GLY A 621 23.59 -3.45 14.78
N VAL A 622 22.46 -3.19 14.12
CA VAL A 622 21.57 -4.25 13.61
C VAL A 622 22.25 -5.08 12.52
N ASP A 623 21.84 -6.34 12.31
CA ASP A 623 22.35 -7.19 11.21
C ASP A 623 21.49 -7.07 9.93
N LEU A 624 20.24 -6.66 10.12
CA LEU A 624 19.17 -6.71 9.15
C LEU A 624 18.15 -5.61 9.44
N LEU A 625 17.60 -5.01 8.39
CA LEU A 625 16.46 -4.11 8.42
C LEU A 625 15.28 -4.71 7.65
N SER A 626 14.11 -4.76 8.30
CA SER A 626 12.81 -5.01 7.68
C SER A 626 12.08 -3.67 7.58
N VAL A 627 11.80 -3.24 6.34
CA VAL A 627 11.22 -1.93 6.03
C VAL A 627 9.95 -2.14 5.23
N SER A 628 8.83 -2.33 5.94
CA SER A 628 7.52 -2.60 5.34
C SER A 628 6.82 -1.33 4.83
N LEU A 629 7.60 -0.41 4.27
CA LEU A 629 7.24 0.95 3.86
C LEU A 629 7.51 1.13 2.37
N GLY A 630 6.95 2.17 1.74
CA GLY A 630 7.28 2.54 0.36
C GLY A 630 6.57 3.80 -0.10
N ALA A 631 7.06 4.39 -1.20
CA ALA A 631 6.29 5.34 -1.98
C ALA A 631 5.07 4.66 -2.67
N SER A 632 4.13 5.45 -3.18
CA SER A 632 3.15 4.92 -4.14
C SER A 632 3.79 4.75 -5.52
N ALA A 633 3.34 3.75 -6.29
CA ALA A 633 3.76 3.44 -7.66
C ALA A 633 3.80 4.64 -8.62
N TYR A 634 2.93 5.63 -8.39
CA TYR A 634 2.81 6.84 -9.20
C TYR A 634 3.89 7.90 -8.89
N TYR A 635 4.59 7.78 -7.76
CA TYR A 635 5.73 8.64 -7.39
C TYR A 635 7.04 7.87 -7.52
N ARG A 636 7.88 8.28 -8.47
CA ARG A 636 9.12 7.58 -8.85
C ARG A 636 10.34 8.51 -8.66
N PRO A 637 10.78 8.73 -7.40
CA PRO A 637 11.98 9.51 -7.12
C PRO A 637 13.25 8.87 -7.69
N ASP A 638 14.24 9.72 -7.96
CA ASP A 638 15.63 9.32 -8.20
C ASP A 638 16.25 8.69 -6.94
N PHE A 639 17.27 7.83 -7.09
CA PHE A 639 17.90 7.16 -5.94
C PHE A 639 18.61 8.12 -4.96
N SER A 640 18.83 9.39 -5.32
CA SER A 640 19.33 10.43 -4.41
C SER A 640 18.24 11.36 -3.85
N GLU A 641 16.98 11.08 -4.14
CA GLU A 641 15.78 11.74 -3.57
C GLU A 641 14.89 10.77 -2.78
N ASP A 642 15.03 9.46 -2.99
CA ASP A 642 14.35 8.39 -2.26
C ASP A 642 15.02 8.13 -0.88
N PRO A 643 14.37 8.43 0.26
CA PRO A 643 14.96 8.24 1.59
C PRO A 643 15.18 6.77 1.95
N ILE A 644 14.39 5.85 1.40
CA ILE A 644 14.57 4.41 1.62
C ILE A 644 15.77 3.93 0.79
N ALA A 645 15.93 4.40 -0.45
CA ALA A 645 17.11 4.07 -1.25
C ALA A 645 18.40 4.60 -0.62
N ILE A 646 18.43 5.85 -0.17
CA ILE A 646 19.60 6.46 0.51
C ILE A 646 19.95 5.69 1.78
N GLY A 647 19.00 5.53 2.71
CA GLY A 647 19.24 4.84 3.98
C GLY A 647 19.69 3.38 3.77
N ALA A 648 19.06 2.68 2.83
CA ALA A 648 19.43 1.31 2.50
C ALA A 648 20.83 1.19 1.86
N PHE A 649 21.27 2.18 1.08
CA PHE A 649 22.61 2.19 0.49
C PHE A 649 23.70 2.22 1.57
N HIS A 650 23.55 3.13 2.55
CA HIS A 650 24.50 3.24 3.66
C HIS A 650 24.45 2.02 4.59
N ALA A 651 23.28 1.42 4.80
CA ALA A 651 23.14 0.17 5.55
C ALA A 651 23.87 -1.01 4.88
N VAL A 652 23.65 -1.28 3.58
CA VAL A 652 24.37 -2.39 2.90
C VAL A 652 25.87 -2.14 2.80
N ALA A 653 26.30 -0.87 2.68
CA ALA A 653 27.72 -0.50 2.70
C ALA A 653 28.40 -0.76 4.06
N LYS A 654 27.62 -1.03 5.12
CA LYS A 654 28.08 -1.48 6.44
C LYS A 654 27.86 -2.99 6.67
N GLY A 655 27.38 -3.72 5.66
CA GLY A 655 27.14 -5.16 5.73
C GLY A 655 25.76 -5.57 6.29
N ILE A 656 24.83 -4.62 6.43
CA ILE A 656 23.49 -4.83 6.97
C ILE A 656 22.54 -5.21 5.83
N THR A 657 21.76 -6.27 5.99
CA THR A 657 20.80 -6.69 4.96
C THR A 657 19.56 -5.80 4.99
N VAL A 658 19.04 -5.34 3.85
CA VAL A 658 17.82 -4.51 3.82
C VAL A 658 16.75 -5.19 2.97
N VAL A 659 15.60 -5.46 3.59
CA VAL A 659 14.45 -6.13 2.99
C VAL A 659 13.27 -5.16 3.01
N CYS A 660 12.65 -4.91 1.86
CA CYS A 660 11.50 -3.99 1.73
C CYS A 660 10.31 -4.66 1.01
N SER A 661 9.11 -4.18 1.30
CA SER A 661 7.88 -4.54 0.56
C SER A 661 7.92 -4.03 -0.89
N ALA A 662 7.33 -4.77 -1.84
CA ALA A 662 7.28 -4.35 -3.25
C ALA A 662 6.25 -3.25 -3.56
N GLY A 663 5.28 -3.04 -2.67
CA GLY A 663 4.13 -2.14 -2.87
C GLY A 663 2.81 -2.92 -3.03
N ASN A 664 1.70 -2.21 -2.83
CA ASN A 664 0.34 -2.78 -2.89
C ASN A 664 -0.51 -2.15 -4.02
N ASP A 665 0.14 -1.53 -5.01
CA ASP A 665 -0.47 -0.80 -6.14
C ASP A 665 -0.61 -1.69 -7.40
N GLY A 666 -0.58 -3.02 -7.24
CA GLY A 666 -0.82 -4.00 -8.30
C GLY A 666 -2.32 -4.18 -8.64
N PRO A 667 -2.65 -4.90 -9.73
CA PRO A 667 -1.78 -5.75 -10.54
C PRO A 667 -1.13 -5.04 -11.75
N THR A 668 -1.31 -3.72 -11.90
CA THR A 668 -0.81 -2.95 -13.05
C THR A 668 0.71 -3.07 -13.17
N ALA A 669 1.23 -3.23 -14.39
CA ALA A 669 2.67 -3.31 -14.65
C ALA A 669 3.39 -2.00 -14.29
N SER A 670 4.67 -2.10 -13.90
CA SER A 670 5.48 -0.97 -13.43
C SER A 670 4.94 -0.27 -12.17
N SER A 671 4.34 -1.04 -11.25
CA SER A 671 3.86 -0.57 -9.94
C SER A 671 4.82 -0.88 -8.77
N VAL A 672 5.94 -1.58 -9.03
CA VAL A 672 6.94 -1.94 -8.00
C VAL A 672 7.74 -0.73 -7.54
N VAL A 673 7.81 -0.56 -6.21
CA VAL A 673 8.63 0.45 -5.51
C VAL A 673 9.77 -0.22 -4.73
N ASN A 674 10.57 0.57 -3.99
CA ASN A 674 11.78 0.09 -3.29
C ASN A 674 12.74 -0.68 -4.23
N ALA A 675 12.84 -0.21 -5.47
CA ALA A 675 13.42 -0.95 -6.59
C ALA A 675 14.95 -0.82 -6.72
N ALA A 676 15.64 -0.24 -5.73
CA ALA A 676 17.09 -0.07 -5.75
C ALA A 676 17.83 -1.43 -5.72
N PRO A 677 19.00 -1.55 -6.38
CA PRO A 677 19.73 -2.82 -6.50
C PRO A 677 20.46 -3.26 -5.21
N TRP A 678 20.40 -2.47 -4.13
CA TRP A 678 20.86 -2.88 -2.80
C TRP A 678 19.74 -3.37 -1.89
N ILE A 679 18.47 -3.13 -2.25
CA ILE A 679 17.29 -3.61 -1.51
C ILE A 679 16.92 -5.02 -2.00
N LEU A 680 16.45 -5.87 -1.09
CA LEU A 680 15.72 -7.10 -1.39
C LEU A 680 14.20 -6.82 -1.34
N THR A 681 13.57 -6.75 -2.51
CA THR A 681 12.20 -6.26 -2.73
C THR A 681 11.21 -7.43 -2.85
N VAL A 682 10.18 -7.45 -1.98
CA VAL A 682 9.36 -8.64 -1.72
C VAL A 682 7.90 -8.51 -2.17
N ALA A 683 7.46 -9.40 -3.06
CA ALA A 683 6.08 -9.56 -3.51
C ALA A 683 5.23 -10.42 -2.56
N ALA A 684 3.90 -10.29 -2.64
CA ALA A 684 2.94 -10.98 -1.77
C ALA A 684 2.22 -12.14 -2.47
N THR A 685 2.24 -13.30 -1.83
CA THR A 685 1.54 -14.52 -2.25
C THR A 685 0.57 -15.02 -1.19
N THR A 686 -0.34 -15.90 -1.62
CA THR A 686 -1.26 -16.64 -0.75
C THR A 686 -0.55 -17.82 -0.07
N ILE A 687 -1.15 -18.29 1.02
CA ILE A 687 -0.84 -19.59 1.62
C ILE A 687 -2.03 -20.54 1.40
N ASP A 688 -1.84 -21.82 1.66
CA ASP A 688 -2.88 -22.86 1.57
C ASP A 688 -3.93 -22.82 2.71
N ARG A 689 -4.10 -21.65 3.35
CA ARG A 689 -5.16 -21.36 4.32
C ARG A 689 -6.13 -20.36 3.72
N PHE A 690 -7.42 -20.71 3.73
CA PHE A 690 -8.49 -19.91 3.18
C PHE A 690 -9.60 -19.67 4.22
N PHE A 691 -10.36 -18.59 4.05
CA PHE A 691 -11.44 -18.20 4.95
C PHE A 691 -12.77 -18.31 4.19
N GLU A 692 -13.33 -19.51 4.24
CA GLU A 692 -14.55 -19.89 3.52
C GLU A 692 -15.79 -19.39 4.26
N SER A 693 -16.76 -18.88 3.50
CA SER A 693 -17.98 -18.24 3.99
C SER A 693 -19.12 -18.45 3.00
N ASP A 694 -19.55 -19.71 2.87
CA ASP A 694 -20.51 -20.16 1.86
C ASP A 694 -21.92 -19.56 2.01
N ILE A 695 -22.70 -19.65 0.93
CA ILE A 695 -24.12 -19.28 0.89
C ILE A 695 -24.96 -20.53 0.69
N LEU A 696 -25.78 -20.87 1.69
CA LEU A 696 -26.75 -21.97 1.61
C LEU A 696 -28.06 -21.43 0.99
N LEU A 697 -28.53 -22.05 -0.10
CA LEU A 697 -29.75 -21.66 -0.81
C LEU A 697 -30.92 -22.60 -0.51
N GLY A 698 -32.15 -22.08 -0.51
CA GLY A 698 -33.35 -22.88 -0.25
C GLY A 698 -33.66 -23.96 -1.29
N GLY A 699 -34.27 -25.05 -0.83
CA GLY A 699 -34.75 -26.15 -1.70
C GLY A 699 -33.69 -27.23 -2.00
N ASN A 700 -32.94 -27.67 -0.99
CA ASN A 700 -31.96 -28.77 -1.06
C ASN A 700 -30.91 -28.60 -2.18
N ARG A 701 -30.45 -27.37 -2.40
CA ARG A 701 -29.37 -27.05 -3.34
C ARG A 701 -28.01 -27.13 -2.64
N SER A 702 -26.96 -27.42 -3.43
CA SER A 702 -25.57 -27.27 -2.98
C SER A 702 -25.30 -25.83 -2.52
N ALA A 703 -24.46 -25.66 -1.51
CA ALA A 703 -24.02 -24.34 -1.08
C ALA A 703 -23.11 -23.69 -2.15
N ILE A 704 -23.27 -22.39 -2.35
CA ILE A 704 -22.41 -21.60 -3.24
C ILE A 704 -21.15 -21.23 -2.48
N LYS A 705 -19.98 -21.57 -3.06
CA LYS A 705 -18.68 -21.30 -2.44
C LYS A 705 -18.34 -19.82 -2.42
N GLY A 706 -17.89 -19.33 -1.27
CA GLY A 706 -17.56 -17.92 -1.05
C GLY A 706 -16.50 -17.66 0.02
N LYS A 707 -16.03 -16.42 0.10
CA LYS A 707 -14.99 -15.94 1.04
C LYS A 707 -15.48 -14.74 1.84
N ALA A 708 -15.13 -14.70 3.12
CA ALA A 708 -15.25 -13.53 4.00
C ALA A 708 -14.65 -13.87 5.37
N ILE A 709 -14.46 -12.86 6.22
CA ILE A 709 -14.31 -13.03 7.67
C ILE A 709 -15.53 -12.38 8.35
N ASN A 710 -16.58 -13.19 8.53
CA ASN A 710 -17.81 -12.85 9.25
C ASN A 710 -18.02 -13.80 10.44
N PHE A 711 -18.49 -13.25 11.55
CA PHE A 711 -18.75 -13.95 12.82
C PHE A 711 -20.26 -14.00 13.12
N SER A 712 -21.11 -14.06 12.09
CA SER A 712 -22.56 -14.08 12.26
C SER A 712 -23.03 -15.40 12.86
N THR A 713 -23.86 -15.34 13.91
CA THR A 713 -24.35 -16.53 14.63
C THR A 713 -25.64 -17.08 14.00
N LEU A 714 -25.65 -17.25 12.67
CA LEU A 714 -26.83 -17.70 11.93
C LEU A 714 -26.98 -19.22 11.96
N ASP A 715 -28.22 -19.70 12.11
CA ASP A 715 -28.56 -21.10 11.98
C ASP A 715 -28.20 -21.65 10.60
N LYS A 716 -27.74 -22.91 10.54
CA LYS A 716 -27.29 -23.57 9.30
C LYS A 716 -28.45 -24.06 8.42
N SER A 717 -29.49 -23.26 8.27
CA SER A 717 -30.67 -23.51 7.44
C SER A 717 -31.04 -22.24 6.65
N PRO A 718 -31.47 -22.34 5.36
CA PRO A 718 -31.67 -21.20 4.48
C PRO A 718 -33.00 -20.49 4.77
N ASN A 719 -32.97 -19.50 5.67
CA ASN A 719 -34.18 -18.94 6.29
C ASN A 719 -34.46 -17.48 5.92
N TYR A 720 -33.46 -16.74 5.44
CA TYR A 720 -33.56 -15.29 5.24
C TYR A 720 -33.88 -14.96 3.78
N PRO A 721 -34.90 -14.11 3.49
CA PRO A 721 -35.22 -13.77 2.11
C PRO A 721 -34.03 -13.12 1.40
N ILE A 722 -33.79 -13.50 0.14
CA ILE A 722 -32.68 -12.98 -0.67
C ILE A 722 -33.22 -12.19 -1.88
N ILE A 723 -32.54 -11.11 -2.28
CA ILE A 723 -32.96 -10.24 -3.38
C ILE A 723 -31.75 -9.74 -4.18
N ASP A 724 -31.93 -9.61 -5.50
CA ASP A 724 -30.99 -8.92 -6.39
C ASP A 724 -31.07 -7.39 -6.19
N GLY A 725 -29.93 -6.71 -6.12
CA GLY A 725 -29.86 -5.25 -6.02
C GLY A 725 -30.58 -4.51 -7.15
N GLY A 726 -30.54 -5.04 -8.38
CA GLY A 726 -31.20 -4.45 -9.55
C GLY A 726 -32.73 -4.45 -9.42
N SER A 727 -33.28 -5.53 -8.86
CA SER A 727 -34.68 -5.68 -8.49
C SER A 727 -35.08 -4.79 -7.30
N ALA A 728 -34.11 -4.46 -6.44
CA ALA A 728 -34.27 -3.56 -5.30
C ALA A 728 -34.09 -2.05 -5.64
N LYS A 729 -33.86 -1.69 -6.91
CA LYS A 729 -33.69 -0.30 -7.40
C LYS A 729 -34.73 0.69 -6.87
N SER A 730 -34.28 1.86 -6.46
CA SER A 730 -35.09 3.05 -6.15
C SER A 730 -35.79 3.63 -7.39
N ASN A 731 -36.77 4.52 -7.22
CA ASN A 731 -37.47 5.12 -8.37
C ASN A 731 -36.57 6.05 -9.20
N SER A 732 -35.56 6.69 -8.59
CA SER A 732 -34.68 7.69 -9.21
C SER A 732 -33.42 7.14 -9.88
N SER A 733 -33.02 5.90 -9.60
CA SER A 733 -31.75 5.33 -10.09
C SER A 733 -31.92 4.40 -11.30
N ASP A 734 -30.83 4.03 -11.96
CA ASP A 734 -30.80 3.00 -13.01
C ASP A 734 -30.57 1.58 -12.44
N VAL A 735 -30.80 0.55 -13.26
CA VAL A 735 -30.74 -0.86 -12.83
C VAL A 735 -29.31 -1.31 -12.55
N THR A 736 -28.31 -0.77 -13.27
CA THR A 736 -26.90 -1.18 -13.14
C THR A 736 -26.30 -0.65 -11.84
N SER A 737 -26.49 0.64 -11.55
CA SER A 737 -26.03 1.22 -10.27
C SER A 737 -26.76 0.62 -9.06
N ALA A 738 -27.95 0.04 -9.25
CA ALA A 738 -28.68 -0.70 -8.23
C ALA A 738 -28.25 -2.17 -8.10
N SER A 739 -27.97 -2.88 -9.20
CA SER A 739 -27.39 -4.24 -9.11
C SER A 739 -25.97 -4.23 -8.57
N HIS A 740 -25.24 -3.12 -8.71
CA HIS A 740 -23.99 -2.86 -7.98
C HIS A 740 -24.21 -2.39 -6.53
N CYS A 741 -25.43 -2.08 -6.08
CA CYS A 741 -25.71 -1.57 -4.73
C CYS A 741 -24.94 -0.28 -4.38
N GLU A 742 -24.83 0.66 -5.32
CA GLU A 742 -24.20 1.96 -5.06
C GLU A 742 -24.98 2.82 -4.03
N PRO A 743 -24.31 3.75 -3.31
CA PRO A 743 -24.95 4.60 -2.30
C PRO A 743 -26.17 5.37 -2.82
N GLY A 744 -27.32 5.13 -2.19
CA GLY A 744 -28.59 5.79 -2.52
C GLY A 744 -29.36 5.20 -3.72
N THR A 745 -28.87 4.12 -4.35
CA THR A 745 -29.55 3.55 -5.53
C THR A 745 -30.65 2.53 -5.20
N LEU A 746 -30.62 1.97 -3.99
CA LEU A 746 -31.55 0.96 -3.49
C LEU A 746 -32.76 1.55 -2.77
N ASP A 747 -33.89 0.87 -2.85
CA ASP A 747 -35.11 1.17 -2.09
C ASP A 747 -35.09 0.43 -0.74
N GLY A 748 -35.03 1.19 0.36
CA GLY A 748 -35.04 0.67 1.73
C GLY A 748 -36.22 -0.26 2.02
N SER A 749 -37.40 -0.01 1.44
CA SER A 749 -38.58 -0.86 1.64
C SER A 749 -38.42 -2.25 1.01
N LYS A 750 -37.59 -2.38 -0.04
CA LYS A 750 -37.35 -3.64 -0.77
C LYS A 750 -36.24 -4.48 -0.15
N VAL A 751 -35.23 -3.87 0.48
CA VAL A 751 -34.05 -4.55 1.04
C VAL A 751 -34.15 -4.87 2.54
N LYS A 752 -34.97 -4.15 3.30
CA LYS A 752 -35.05 -4.30 4.76
C LYS A 752 -35.37 -5.75 5.16
N GLY A 753 -34.54 -6.32 6.02
CA GLY A 753 -34.65 -7.70 6.50
C GLY A 753 -34.24 -8.78 5.49
N LYS A 754 -33.58 -8.43 4.37
CA LYS A 754 -33.16 -9.37 3.33
C LYS A 754 -31.65 -9.44 3.16
N ILE A 755 -31.16 -10.55 2.61
CA ILE A 755 -29.82 -10.65 2.04
C ILE A 755 -29.86 -10.00 0.65
N VAL A 756 -28.96 -9.05 0.36
CA VAL A 756 -28.90 -8.37 -0.94
C VAL A 756 -27.70 -8.87 -1.75
N VAL A 757 -27.92 -9.29 -3.00
CA VAL A 757 -26.86 -9.65 -3.95
C VAL A 757 -26.43 -8.42 -4.73
N CYS A 758 -25.14 -8.12 -4.68
CA CYS A 758 -24.53 -6.90 -5.18
C CYS A 758 -23.31 -7.23 -6.07
N MET A 759 -23.32 -6.76 -7.32
CA MET A 759 -22.16 -6.78 -8.20
C MET A 759 -21.07 -5.82 -7.69
N HIS A 760 -19.80 -6.14 -7.96
CA HIS A 760 -18.69 -5.25 -7.61
C HIS A 760 -17.57 -5.18 -8.66
N SER A 761 -17.19 -3.95 -9.04
CA SER A 761 -16.11 -3.63 -9.99
C SER A 761 -15.15 -2.55 -9.46
N GLN A 762 -14.04 -2.26 -10.15
CA GLN A 762 -13.05 -1.26 -9.69
C GLN A 762 -13.55 0.18 -9.76
N SER A 763 -14.55 0.46 -10.61
CA SER A 763 -15.15 1.80 -10.76
C SER A 763 -16.24 2.12 -9.74
N ASP A 764 -16.53 1.17 -8.85
CA ASP A 764 -17.58 1.24 -7.84
C ASP A 764 -17.14 2.04 -6.58
N SER A 765 -18.10 2.35 -5.70
CA SER A 765 -17.75 2.63 -4.31
C SER A 765 -17.16 1.39 -3.60
N THR A 766 -16.37 1.61 -2.54
CA THR A 766 -15.72 0.50 -1.82
C THR A 766 -16.75 -0.40 -1.13
N LYS A 767 -16.43 -1.70 -1.00
CA LYS A 767 -17.28 -2.70 -0.32
C LYS A 767 -17.74 -2.22 1.06
N THR A 768 -16.88 -1.50 1.80
CA THR A 768 -17.19 -0.88 3.10
C THR A 768 -18.28 0.20 3.03
N ILE A 769 -18.26 1.05 2.00
CA ILE A 769 -19.28 2.09 1.81
C ILE A 769 -20.62 1.45 1.41
N LYS A 770 -20.60 0.44 0.52
CA LYS A 770 -21.78 -0.36 0.15
C LYS A 770 -22.38 -1.08 1.37
N LEU A 771 -21.54 -1.71 2.18
CA LEU A 771 -21.91 -2.38 3.43
C LEU A 771 -22.62 -1.43 4.39
N GLN A 772 -22.07 -0.23 4.63
CA GLN A 772 -22.71 0.77 5.51
C GLN A 772 -24.08 1.19 4.96
N GLY A 773 -24.18 1.49 3.65
CA GLY A 773 -25.46 1.83 3.03
C GLY A 773 -26.51 0.72 3.14
N LEU A 774 -26.10 -0.54 2.99
CA LEU A 774 -26.97 -1.70 3.17
C LEU A 774 -27.41 -1.87 4.64
N GLN A 775 -26.51 -1.65 5.60
CA GLN A 775 -26.82 -1.64 7.04
C GLN A 775 -27.79 -0.52 7.41
N ASP A 776 -27.59 0.69 6.89
CA ASP A 776 -28.44 1.87 7.14
C ASP A 776 -29.86 1.68 6.56
N LEU A 777 -29.98 0.99 5.42
CA LEU A 777 -31.27 0.57 4.84
C LEU A 777 -31.89 -0.66 5.55
N GLY A 778 -31.21 -1.22 6.55
CA GLY A 778 -31.70 -2.35 7.35
C GLY A 778 -31.67 -3.70 6.62
N ALA A 779 -30.78 -3.89 5.64
CA ALA A 779 -30.51 -5.20 5.06
C ALA A 779 -29.99 -6.17 6.13
N PHE A 780 -30.30 -7.46 5.98
CA PHE A 780 -29.90 -8.51 6.93
C PHE A 780 -28.49 -9.04 6.67
N GLY A 781 -28.04 -9.00 5.42
CA GLY A 781 -26.72 -9.45 4.98
C GLY A 781 -26.46 -9.06 3.53
N THR A 782 -25.27 -9.34 3.00
CA THR A 782 -24.98 -9.08 1.58
C THR A 782 -24.05 -10.11 0.94
N VAL A 783 -24.24 -10.32 -0.36
CA VAL A 783 -23.40 -11.16 -1.21
C VAL A 783 -22.74 -10.26 -2.24
N PHE A 784 -21.41 -10.10 -2.19
CA PHE A 784 -20.66 -9.32 -3.18
C PHE A 784 -20.10 -10.23 -4.28
N ALA A 785 -20.58 -10.07 -5.52
CA ALA A 785 -20.07 -10.77 -6.68
C ALA A 785 -18.87 -10.02 -7.28
N ASN A 786 -17.67 -10.62 -7.20
CA ASN A 786 -16.41 -10.06 -7.71
C ASN A 786 -15.44 -11.16 -8.18
N ASP A 787 -14.88 -11.01 -9.38
CA ASP A 787 -13.78 -11.86 -9.91
C ASP A 787 -12.38 -11.32 -9.54
N MET A 788 -12.34 -10.28 -8.71
CA MET A 788 -11.13 -9.65 -8.20
C MET A 788 -10.97 -10.01 -6.74
N GLU A 789 -9.75 -9.92 -6.20
CA GLU A 789 -9.51 -10.22 -4.78
C GLU A 789 -9.87 -11.67 -4.37
N ASN A 790 -10.04 -12.59 -5.34
CA ASN A 790 -10.56 -13.97 -5.18
C ASN A 790 -9.90 -14.80 -4.06
N TYR A 791 -8.66 -14.49 -3.71
CA TYR A 791 -7.89 -15.20 -2.68
C TYR A 791 -7.71 -14.41 -1.37
N VAL A 792 -8.27 -13.21 -1.26
CA VAL A 792 -8.16 -12.33 -0.10
C VAL A 792 -9.52 -12.22 0.59
N ALA A 793 -9.58 -12.54 1.88
CA ALA A 793 -10.79 -12.45 2.67
C ALA A 793 -10.82 -11.15 3.50
N SER A 794 -11.83 -10.32 3.25
CA SER A 794 -12.10 -9.08 3.99
C SER A 794 -12.93 -9.36 5.25
N SER A 795 -12.74 -8.56 6.31
CA SER A 795 -13.51 -8.72 7.55
C SER A 795 -14.71 -7.80 7.63
N TYR A 796 -15.85 -8.40 7.97
CA TYR A 796 -17.17 -7.76 8.06
C TYR A 796 -17.77 -7.84 9.48
N ASN A 797 -16.95 -8.27 10.45
CA ASN A 797 -17.32 -8.45 11.86
C ASN A 797 -18.59 -9.30 12.01
N ASN A 798 -19.64 -8.77 12.63
CA ASN A 798 -20.87 -9.52 12.93
C ASN A 798 -21.89 -9.51 11.78
N PHE A 799 -21.68 -8.72 10.73
CA PHE A 799 -22.65 -8.61 9.63
C PHE A 799 -22.48 -9.80 8.67
N PRO A 800 -23.55 -10.53 8.30
CA PRO A 800 -23.45 -11.64 7.37
C PRO A 800 -23.02 -11.15 5.98
N VAL A 801 -21.80 -11.50 5.58
CA VAL A 801 -21.24 -11.19 4.24
C VAL A 801 -20.59 -12.43 3.66
N SER A 802 -20.85 -12.66 2.37
CA SER A 802 -20.08 -13.58 1.54
C SER A 802 -19.63 -12.85 0.28
N GLU A 803 -18.40 -13.10 -0.17
CA GLU A 803 -17.92 -12.67 -1.47
C GLU A 803 -17.76 -13.87 -2.38
N ILE A 804 -18.29 -13.81 -3.60
CA ILE A 804 -18.30 -14.91 -4.58
C ILE A 804 -17.79 -14.43 -5.94
N ILE A 805 -17.27 -15.34 -6.76
CA ILE A 805 -16.95 -15.03 -8.16
C ILE A 805 -18.21 -14.72 -8.97
N VAL A 806 -18.10 -13.89 -9.99
CA VAL A 806 -19.24 -13.46 -10.84
C VAL A 806 -19.88 -14.65 -11.54
N GLN A 807 -19.10 -15.68 -11.90
CA GLN A 807 -19.65 -16.92 -12.43
C GLN A 807 -20.69 -17.55 -11.48
N ALA A 808 -20.36 -17.65 -10.19
CA ALA A 808 -21.22 -18.24 -9.16
C ALA A 808 -22.41 -17.34 -8.79
N ALA A 809 -22.31 -16.03 -9.02
CA ALA A 809 -23.45 -15.12 -8.87
C ALA A 809 -24.58 -15.46 -9.84
N ASN A 810 -24.28 -15.99 -11.04
CA ASN A 810 -25.32 -16.44 -11.98
C ASN A 810 -26.16 -17.60 -11.42
N ASP A 811 -25.58 -18.50 -10.63
CA ASP A 811 -26.32 -19.57 -9.97
C ASP A 811 -27.27 -19.01 -8.89
N VAL A 812 -26.82 -17.97 -8.16
CA VAL A 812 -27.65 -17.24 -7.18
C VAL A 812 -28.80 -16.49 -7.87
N PHE A 813 -28.54 -15.77 -8.97
CA PHE A 813 -29.59 -15.09 -9.74
C PHE A 813 -30.57 -16.09 -10.39
N THR A 814 -30.07 -17.22 -10.90
CA THR A 814 -30.91 -18.31 -11.43
C THR A 814 -31.77 -18.92 -10.33
N TYR A 815 -31.26 -19.08 -9.12
CA TYR A 815 -32.05 -19.49 -7.96
C TYR A 815 -33.13 -18.46 -7.60
N ILE A 816 -32.77 -17.18 -7.48
CA ILE A 816 -33.70 -16.09 -7.15
C ILE A 816 -34.89 -16.08 -8.11
N ASN A 817 -34.65 -16.23 -9.42
CA ASN A 817 -35.69 -16.26 -10.44
C ASN A 817 -36.50 -17.58 -10.50
N SER A 818 -36.04 -18.65 -9.83
CA SER A 818 -36.69 -19.98 -9.86
C SER A 818 -37.83 -20.16 -8.85
N THR A 819 -38.05 -19.20 -7.93
CA THR A 819 -39.08 -19.29 -6.89
C THR A 819 -39.63 -17.90 -6.55
N LYS A 820 -40.90 -17.82 -6.15
CA LYS A 820 -41.52 -16.57 -5.67
C LYS A 820 -41.02 -16.14 -4.28
N ASN A 821 -40.51 -17.09 -3.50
CA ASN A 821 -40.01 -16.88 -2.14
C ASN A 821 -38.56 -17.41 -2.04
N PRO A 822 -37.56 -16.72 -2.64
CA PRO A 822 -36.17 -17.13 -2.55
C PRO A 822 -35.61 -16.83 -1.15
N VAL A 823 -34.96 -17.82 -0.55
CA VAL A 823 -34.35 -17.75 0.79
C VAL A 823 -32.93 -18.31 0.77
N ALA A 824 -32.08 -17.72 1.59
CA ALA A 824 -30.68 -18.10 1.74
C ALA A 824 -30.19 -17.87 3.17
N THR A 825 -29.04 -18.42 3.49
CA THR A 825 -28.26 -18.04 4.69
C THR A 825 -26.78 -17.98 4.31
N ILE A 826 -26.12 -16.88 4.65
CA ILE A 826 -24.66 -16.78 4.65
C ILE A 826 -24.14 -17.50 5.89
N LEU A 827 -23.23 -18.45 5.72
CA LEU A 827 -22.68 -19.20 6.84
C LEU A 827 -21.60 -18.38 7.57
N PRO A 828 -21.38 -18.60 8.88
CA PRO A 828 -20.21 -18.06 9.59
C PRO A 828 -18.92 -18.56 8.94
N THR A 829 -17.89 -17.71 8.93
CA THR A 829 -16.60 -18.07 8.35
C THR A 829 -15.98 -19.28 9.04
N ILE A 830 -15.39 -20.18 8.24
CA ILE A 830 -14.53 -21.26 8.71
C ILE A 830 -13.10 -21.09 8.17
N THR A 831 -12.12 -21.66 8.88
CA THR A 831 -10.75 -21.76 8.38
C THR A 831 -10.58 -23.08 7.64
N VAL A 832 -10.25 -23.02 6.34
CA VAL A 832 -9.89 -24.17 5.51
C VAL A 832 -8.37 -24.22 5.38
N THR A 833 -7.78 -25.42 5.42
CA THR A 833 -6.34 -25.66 5.28
C THR A 833 -6.06 -26.69 4.18
N ASN A 834 -4.88 -26.60 3.54
CA ASN A 834 -4.56 -27.29 2.29
C ASN A 834 -5.45 -26.83 1.12
N PHE A 835 -5.91 -25.57 1.16
CA PHE A 835 -6.62 -24.93 0.05
C PHE A 835 -5.69 -24.78 -1.16
N LYS A 836 -6.22 -25.00 -2.37
CA LYS A 836 -5.43 -25.08 -3.60
C LYS A 836 -6.03 -24.25 -4.74
N PRO A 837 -5.21 -23.72 -5.67
CA PRO A 837 -3.74 -23.74 -5.64
C PRO A 837 -3.16 -22.73 -4.63
N ALA A 838 -1.99 -23.04 -4.07
CA ALA A 838 -1.19 -22.10 -3.27
C ALA A 838 0.32 -22.40 -3.42
N PRO A 839 1.21 -21.41 -3.55
CA PRO A 839 0.93 -19.97 -3.55
C PRO A 839 0.32 -19.48 -4.87
N VAL A 840 -0.40 -18.36 -4.78
CA VAL A 840 -0.90 -17.55 -5.89
C VAL A 840 -0.51 -16.10 -5.62
N VAL A 841 -0.05 -15.35 -6.62
CA VAL A 841 0.34 -13.93 -6.47
C VAL A 841 -0.88 -13.08 -6.17
N ALA A 842 -0.84 -12.33 -5.07
CA ALA A 842 -1.92 -11.44 -4.67
C ALA A 842 -2.20 -10.39 -5.75
N TYR A 843 -3.47 -10.07 -5.98
CA TYR A 843 -3.87 -9.08 -6.99
C TYR A 843 -3.22 -7.72 -6.72
N PHE A 844 -3.24 -7.26 -5.46
CA PHE A 844 -2.63 -6.00 -5.02
C PHE A 844 -1.10 -5.98 -5.09
N SER A 845 -0.41 -7.13 -5.14
CA SER A 845 1.06 -7.12 -5.08
C SER A 845 1.61 -6.35 -6.27
N SER A 846 2.38 -5.28 -6.03
CA SER A 846 2.97 -4.47 -7.09
C SER A 846 3.87 -5.29 -8.03
N ARG A 847 3.89 -4.91 -9.31
CA ARG A 847 4.52 -5.66 -10.42
C ARG A 847 5.64 -4.88 -11.09
N GLY A 848 6.61 -5.61 -11.63
CA GLY A 848 7.67 -5.07 -12.49
C GLY A 848 7.17 -4.59 -13.88
N PRO A 849 8.08 -4.09 -14.73
CA PRO A 849 9.49 -3.76 -14.44
C PRO A 849 9.64 -2.60 -13.45
N SER A 850 10.87 -2.33 -12.98
CA SER A 850 11.15 -1.14 -12.17
C SER A 850 10.87 0.15 -12.95
N GLY A 851 10.26 1.13 -12.28
CA GLY A 851 10.02 2.46 -12.84
C GLY A 851 11.29 3.29 -13.03
N GLN A 852 12.37 2.98 -12.29
CA GLN A 852 13.67 3.64 -12.40
C GLN A 852 14.53 3.07 -13.54
N THR A 853 14.52 1.75 -13.77
CA THR A 853 15.28 1.13 -14.88
C THR A 853 14.73 -0.24 -15.28
N ARG A 854 14.62 -0.49 -16.58
CA ARG A 854 14.23 -1.80 -17.15
C ARG A 854 15.39 -2.81 -17.23
N ASN A 855 16.63 -2.39 -16.96
CA ASN A 855 17.80 -3.28 -16.94
C ASN A 855 18.06 -3.91 -15.55
N LEU A 856 17.12 -3.79 -14.62
CA LEU A 856 17.09 -4.51 -13.34
C LEU A 856 15.71 -5.19 -13.18
N LEU A 857 15.70 -6.49 -12.91
CA LEU A 857 14.46 -7.22 -12.60
C LEU A 857 14.03 -6.88 -11.17
N LYS A 858 12.76 -6.48 -11.01
CA LYS A 858 12.06 -6.33 -9.72
C LYS A 858 10.61 -6.83 -9.89
N PRO A 859 9.96 -7.38 -8.85
CA PRO A 859 10.48 -7.68 -7.50
C PRO A 859 11.58 -8.77 -7.54
N ASP A 860 12.25 -9.03 -6.41
CA ASP A 860 13.33 -10.03 -6.34
C ASP A 860 12.80 -11.43 -5.96
N ILE A 861 11.78 -11.49 -5.11
CA ILE A 861 11.26 -12.71 -4.47
C ILE A 861 9.79 -12.50 -4.07
N ALA A 862 9.03 -13.58 -3.95
CA ALA A 862 7.70 -13.61 -3.35
C ALA A 862 7.69 -14.34 -1.99
N ALA A 863 6.79 -13.94 -1.10
CA ALA A 863 6.59 -14.57 0.20
C ALA A 863 5.16 -14.37 0.74
N PRO A 864 4.74 -15.13 1.78
CA PRO A 864 3.38 -15.11 2.32
C PRO A 864 2.93 -13.71 2.77
N GLY A 865 1.94 -13.16 2.07
CA GLY A 865 1.45 -11.79 2.28
C GLY A 865 -0.07 -11.65 2.30
N VAL A 866 -0.84 -12.73 2.31
CA VAL A 866 -2.32 -12.70 2.34
C VAL A 866 -2.87 -13.33 3.62
N ASN A 867 -3.73 -12.59 4.31
CA ASN A 867 -4.42 -12.96 5.56
C ASN A 867 -3.49 -13.69 6.56
N ILE A 868 -2.34 -13.06 6.83
CA ILE A 868 -1.30 -13.52 7.76
C ILE A 868 -1.75 -13.19 9.19
N LEU A 869 -1.63 -14.18 10.09
CA LEU A 869 -1.95 -14.00 11.52
C LEU A 869 -0.66 -13.70 12.28
N ALA A 870 -0.58 -12.51 12.88
CA ALA A 870 0.51 -12.12 13.77
C ALA A 870 -0.02 -11.26 14.92
N SER A 871 0.84 -10.81 15.84
CA SER A 871 0.44 -9.99 16.99
C SER A 871 -0.24 -8.69 16.55
N TRP A 872 -1.12 -8.18 17.41
CA TRP A 872 -1.84 -6.93 17.18
C TRP A 872 -2.06 -6.17 18.50
N ILE A 873 -2.32 -4.88 18.38
CA ILE A 873 -2.73 -4.02 19.50
C ILE A 873 -4.15 -4.42 19.97
N PRO A 874 -4.38 -4.72 21.27
CA PRO A 874 -5.70 -5.16 21.77
C PRO A 874 -6.77 -4.04 21.80
N THR A 875 -7.23 -3.57 20.64
CA THR A 875 -8.17 -2.46 20.52
C THR A 875 -9.63 -2.86 20.73
N SER A 876 -10.43 -1.98 21.34
CA SER A 876 -11.88 -2.16 21.51
C SER A 876 -12.71 -1.90 20.24
N THR A 877 -12.06 -1.59 19.13
CA THR A 877 -12.66 -1.37 17.80
C THR A 877 -12.62 -2.65 16.97
N GLY A 878 -13.69 -2.97 16.24
CA GLY A 878 -13.73 -4.18 15.41
C GLY A 878 -13.82 -5.51 16.20
N VAL A 879 -14.30 -5.46 17.44
CA VAL A 879 -14.50 -6.66 18.27
C VAL A 879 -15.86 -7.31 17.95
N PRO A 880 -15.93 -8.61 17.63
CA PRO A 880 -17.19 -9.32 17.44
C PRO A 880 -18.04 -9.36 18.72
N LYS A 881 -19.36 -9.50 18.56
CA LYS A 881 -20.34 -9.38 19.65
C LYS A 881 -20.11 -10.48 20.70
N GLY A 882 -19.81 -10.07 21.93
CA GLY A 882 -19.53 -10.98 23.04
C GLY A 882 -18.08 -11.46 23.15
N GLN A 883 -17.19 -11.01 22.26
CA GLN A 883 -15.76 -11.29 22.35
C GLN A 883 -15.00 -10.20 23.15
N LYS A 884 -13.78 -10.52 23.59
CA LYS A 884 -12.79 -9.55 24.11
C LYS A 884 -11.83 -9.14 22.98
N PRO A 885 -11.18 -7.97 23.02
CA PRO A 885 -10.15 -7.59 22.04
C PRO A 885 -9.11 -8.69 21.78
N SER A 886 -8.87 -8.99 20.49
CA SER A 886 -7.88 -9.99 20.09
C SER A 886 -6.45 -9.42 20.12
N SER A 887 -5.51 -10.17 20.71
CA SER A 887 -4.07 -9.88 20.65
C SER A 887 -3.40 -10.29 19.32
N PHE A 888 -4.19 -10.79 18.37
CA PHE A 888 -3.74 -11.18 17.02
C PHE A 888 -4.70 -10.62 15.96
N ASN A 889 -4.22 -10.40 14.74
CA ASN A 889 -5.04 -9.93 13.61
C ASN A 889 -4.63 -10.58 12.28
N LEU A 890 -5.59 -10.70 11.35
CA LEU A 890 -5.41 -11.24 10.00
C LEU A 890 -5.26 -10.09 8.99
N VAL A 891 -4.03 -9.83 8.54
CA VAL A 891 -3.70 -8.69 7.65
C VAL A 891 -3.10 -9.18 6.34
N SER A 892 -3.30 -8.42 5.26
CA SER A 892 -2.80 -8.68 3.91
C SER A 892 -1.99 -7.50 3.39
N GLY A 893 -0.87 -7.77 2.72
CA GLY A 893 0.00 -6.77 2.10
C GLY A 893 1.39 -7.32 1.80
N THR A 894 2.13 -6.69 0.89
CA THR A 894 3.58 -6.92 0.74
C THR A 894 4.34 -6.55 2.02
N SER A 895 3.76 -5.70 2.87
CA SER A 895 4.17 -5.45 4.26
C SER A 895 4.19 -6.69 5.16
N MET A 896 3.42 -7.73 4.86
CA MET A 896 3.45 -9.00 5.60
C MET A 896 4.40 -10.02 4.95
N ALA A 897 4.69 -9.88 3.65
CA ALA A 897 5.66 -10.69 2.94
C ALA A 897 7.12 -10.28 3.26
N CYS A 898 7.38 -8.97 3.35
CA CYS A 898 8.67 -8.40 3.77
C CYS A 898 9.25 -9.04 5.06
N PRO A 899 8.53 -9.10 6.20
CA PRO A 899 9.04 -9.71 7.43
C PRO A 899 9.21 -11.23 7.33
N HIS A 900 8.53 -11.95 6.41
CA HIS A 900 8.85 -13.36 6.14
C HIS A 900 10.23 -13.50 5.49
N VAL A 901 10.58 -12.64 4.53
CA VAL A 901 11.93 -12.67 3.92
C VAL A 901 12.98 -12.15 4.92
N ALA A 902 12.64 -11.18 5.78
CA ALA A 902 13.53 -10.74 6.85
C ALA A 902 13.81 -11.86 7.88
N GLY A 903 12.78 -12.58 8.36
CA GLY A 903 12.95 -13.71 9.27
C GLY A 903 13.77 -14.87 8.67
N ALA A 904 13.65 -15.11 7.36
CA ALA A 904 14.53 -16.02 6.63
C ALA A 904 15.98 -15.50 6.59
N ALA A 905 16.19 -14.24 6.18
CA ALA A 905 17.50 -13.61 6.11
C ALA A 905 18.23 -13.58 7.47
N ALA A 906 17.53 -13.31 8.58
CA ALA A 906 18.09 -13.35 9.93
C ALA A 906 18.59 -14.75 10.31
N THR A 907 17.89 -15.79 9.87
CA THR A 907 18.26 -17.20 10.11
C THR A 907 19.46 -17.62 9.24
N ILE A 908 19.49 -17.18 7.98
CA ILE A 908 20.64 -17.39 7.08
C ILE A 908 21.88 -16.63 7.58
N LYS A 909 21.72 -15.42 8.13
CA LYS A 909 22.80 -14.65 8.77
C LYS A 909 23.30 -15.30 10.06
N ALA A 910 22.42 -15.91 10.85
CA ALA A 910 22.83 -16.67 12.03
C ALA A 910 23.63 -17.95 11.67
N TRP A 911 23.23 -18.63 10.59
CA TRP A 911 23.96 -19.80 10.06
C TRP A 911 25.28 -19.42 9.37
N ASN A 912 25.30 -18.28 8.67
CA ASN A 912 26.47 -17.77 7.93
C ASN A 912 26.84 -16.33 8.38
N PRO A 913 27.41 -16.12 9.59
CA PRO A 913 27.66 -14.77 10.12
C PRO A 913 28.56 -13.89 9.25
N THR A 914 29.47 -14.48 8.48
CA THR A 914 30.41 -13.78 7.59
C THR A 914 29.82 -13.37 6.25
N TRP A 915 28.62 -13.83 5.87
CA TRP A 915 28.03 -13.50 4.57
C TRP A 915 27.62 -12.03 4.48
N SER A 916 27.80 -11.48 3.27
CA SER A 916 27.33 -10.15 2.87
C SER A 916 25.80 -10.10 2.73
N PRO A 917 25.18 -8.90 2.72
CA PRO A 917 23.79 -8.72 2.30
C PRO A 917 23.45 -9.38 0.96
N PHE A 918 24.42 -9.42 0.04
CA PHE A 918 24.22 -9.87 -1.34
C PHE A 918 24.33 -11.38 -1.47
N ALA A 919 25.23 -12.03 -0.71
CA ALA A 919 25.28 -13.48 -0.60
C ALA A 919 23.98 -14.02 0.03
N ILE A 920 23.45 -13.37 1.08
CA ILE A 920 22.18 -13.74 1.72
C ILE A 920 21.00 -13.55 0.76
N ARG A 921 20.91 -12.39 0.09
CA ARG A 921 19.92 -12.17 -0.97
C ARG A 921 20.04 -13.21 -2.07
N SER A 922 21.26 -13.51 -2.52
CA SER A 922 21.49 -14.48 -3.57
C SER A 922 21.00 -15.86 -3.17
N ALA A 923 21.27 -16.33 -1.96
CA ALA A 923 20.80 -17.63 -1.49
C ALA A 923 19.26 -17.70 -1.48
N ILE A 924 18.60 -16.64 -0.97
CA ILE A 924 17.13 -16.51 -0.98
C ILE A 924 16.57 -16.55 -2.40
N MET A 925 17.22 -15.86 -3.35
CA MET A 925 16.77 -15.78 -4.75
C MET A 925 17.07 -17.07 -5.55
N THR A 926 18.22 -17.70 -5.39
CA THR A 926 18.64 -18.80 -6.29
C THR A 926 18.00 -20.14 -5.95
N THR A 927 17.51 -20.31 -4.72
CA THR A 927 16.80 -21.53 -4.26
C THR A 927 15.28 -21.36 -4.17
N ALA A 928 14.72 -20.31 -4.78
CA ALA A 928 13.29 -20.02 -4.76
C ALA A 928 12.49 -21.01 -5.61
N THR A 929 11.29 -21.41 -5.16
CA THR A 929 10.45 -22.36 -5.92
C THR A 929 9.64 -21.65 -7.02
N GLN A 930 9.33 -22.41 -8.08
CA GLN A 930 8.51 -21.97 -9.22
C GLN A 930 7.18 -22.70 -9.33
N VAL A 931 6.87 -23.57 -8.36
CA VAL A 931 5.66 -24.39 -8.37
C VAL A 931 4.83 -24.23 -7.10
N ASN A 932 3.53 -24.47 -7.25
CA ASN A 932 2.54 -24.47 -6.18
C ASN A 932 2.34 -25.88 -5.57
N SER A 933 1.37 -25.97 -4.67
CA SER A 933 0.81 -27.15 -4.00
C SER A 933 0.45 -28.35 -4.88
N ASP A 934 0.42 -28.19 -6.21
CA ASP A 934 0.03 -29.20 -7.19
C ASP A 934 1.19 -29.53 -8.17
N LYS A 935 2.41 -29.10 -7.83
CA LYS A 935 3.60 -29.10 -8.71
C LYS A 935 3.40 -28.34 -10.04
N ALA A 936 2.32 -27.56 -10.18
CA ALA A 936 2.08 -26.70 -11.33
C ALA A 936 2.78 -25.33 -11.17
N PRO A 937 3.10 -24.61 -12.26
CA PRO A 937 3.70 -23.28 -12.16
C PRO A 937 2.89 -22.31 -11.29
N LEU A 938 3.58 -21.39 -10.61
CA LEU A 938 2.93 -20.31 -9.87
C LEU A 938 2.03 -19.47 -10.79
N THR A 939 0.88 -19.05 -10.28
CA THR A 939 -0.11 -18.24 -11.00
C THR A 939 -0.41 -16.93 -10.27
N THR A 940 -0.96 -15.99 -10.99
CA THR A 940 -1.56 -14.75 -10.48
C THR A 940 -3.00 -14.98 -10.04
N ALA A 941 -3.57 -14.06 -9.25
CA ALA A 941 -4.96 -14.12 -8.80
C ALA A 941 -6.02 -14.21 -9.94
N SER A 942 -5.67 -13.87 -11.19
CA SER A 942 -6.50 -14.04 -12.39
C SER A 942 -6.33 -15.41 -13.08
N GLY A 943 -5.58 -16.35 -12.48
CA GLY A 943 -5.29 -17.67 -13.05
C GLY A 943 -4.19 -17.68 -14.12
N SER A 944 -3.70 -16.51 -14.55
CA SER A 944 -2.61 -16.39 -15.53
C SER A 944 -1.28 -16.83 -14.91
N ALA A 945 -0.41 -17.50 -15.67
CA ALA A 945 0.92 -17.90 -15.20
C ALA A 945 1.74 -16.70 -14.70
N ALA A 946 2.42 -16.84 -13.56
CA ALA A 946 3.21 -15.77 -12.97
C ALA A 946 4.56 -15.62 -13.69
N THR A 947 4.89 -14.37 -14.02
CA THR A 947 6.14 -13.97 -14.65
C THR A 947 7.18 -13.53 -13.61
N PRO A 948 8.47 -13.43 -13.97
CA PRO A 948 9.48 -12.75 -13.16
C PRO A 948 9.13 -11.31 -12.72
N TYR A 949 8.19 -10.59 -13.36
CA TYR A 949 7.70 -9.30 -12.85
C TYR A 949 6.63 -9.42 -11.75
N ASP A 950 6.10 -10.63 -11.50
CA ASP A 950 5.10 -10.92 -10.46
C ASP A 950 5.73 -11.57 -9.21
N ILE A 951 6.76 -12.39 -9.39
CA ILE A 951 7.39 -13.21 -8.34
C ILE A 951 8.92 -13.06 -8.22
N GLY A 952 9.57 -12.29 -9.10
CA GLY A 952 11.03 -12.24 -9.16
C GLY A 952 11.63 -13.60 -9.48
N SER A 953 12.46 -14.12 -8.58
CA SER A 953 13.00 -15.48 -8.67
C SER A 953 12.02 -16.60 -8.28
N GLY A 954 10.98 -16.31 -7.49
CA GLY A 954 10.02 -17.31 -7.02
C GLY A 954 9.50 -17.10 -5.60
N GLU A 955 8.75 -18.08 -5.09
CA GLU A 955 8.38 -18.14 -3.68
C GLU A 955 9.61 -18.55 -2.83
N VAL A 956 9.83 -17.86 -1.72
CA VAL A 956 10.98 -18.11 -0.82
C VAL A 956 10.95 -19.53 -0.21
N VAL A 957 12.12 -20.19 -0.18
CA VAL A 957 12.30 -21.50 0.48
C VAL A 957 13.41 -21.38 1.54
N PRO A 958 13.09 -21.00 2.79
CA PRO A 958 14.09 -20.52 3.77
C PRO A 958 15.19 -21.53 4.13
N THR A 959 14.90 -22.83 4.09
CA THR A 959 15.85 -23.90 4.42
C THR A 959 16.81 -24.22 3.28
N ALA A 960 16.35 -24.18 2.02
CA ALA A 960 17.22 -24.38 0.86
C ALA A 960 18.26 -23.26 0.76
N ALA A 961 17.85 -22.03 1.10
CA ALA A 961 18.72 -20.85 1.17
C ALA A 961 19.80 -20.90 2.27
N LEU A 962 19.82 -21.92 3.16
CA LEU A 962 20.94 -22.15 4.08
C LEU A 962 22.17 -22.75 3.37
N GLN A 963 21.94 -23.54 2.31
CA GLN A 963 22.99 -24.24 1.55
C GLN A 963 22.71 -24.11 0.04
N PRO A 964 22.87 -22.92 -0.55
CA PRO A 964 22.52 -22.66 -1.95
C PRO A 964 23.53 -23.23 -2.96
N GLY A 965 24.68 -23.75 -2.52
CA GLY A 965 25.79 -24.15 -3.39
C GLY A 965 26.58 -22.96 -3.94
N LEU A 966 25.94 -22.09 -4.76
CA LEU A 966 26.56 -20.89 -5.32
C LEU A 966 25.82 -19.60 -4.91
N VAL A 967 26.57 -18.50 -4.76
CA VAL A 967 26.03 -17.14 -4.58
C VAL A 967 26.63 -16.13 -5.55
N TYR A 968 25.79 -15.17 -5.96
CA TYR A 968 26.16 -13.96 -6.70
C TYR A 968 26.40 -12.83 -5.69
N ASP A 969 27.65 -12.67 -5.25
CA ASP A 969 28.04 -11.63 -4.30
C ASP A 969 28.36 -10.29 -5.01
N LEU A 970 28.27 -9.18 -4.29
CA LEU A 970 28.61 -7.85 -4.77
C LEU A 970 29.48 -7.10 -3.75
N THR A 971 30.31 -6.19 -4.24
CA THR A 971 31.02 -5.21 -3.41
C THR A 971 30.35 -3.83 -3.48
N THR A 972 30.71 -2.92 -2.58
CA THR A 972 30.30 -1.51 -2.68
C THR A 972 30.73 -0.88 -4.01
N ARG A 973 31.85 -1.31 -4.60
CA ARG A 973 32.33 -0.84 -5.91
C ARG A 973 31.35 -1.19 -7.03
N ASP A 974 30.68 -2.34 -6.96
CA ASP A 974 29.68 -2.75 -7.96
C ASP A 974 28.42 -1.88 -7.88
N LEU A 975 28.06 -1.42 -6.68
CA LEU A 975 26.99 -0.42 -6.52
C LEU A 975 27.39 0.95 -7.08
N LEU A 976 28.66 1.37 -6.90
CA LEU A 976 29.15 2.61 -7.52
C LEU A 976 29.18 2.50 -9.05
N LEU A 977 29.56 1.35 -9.61
CA LEU A 977 29.48 1.08 -11.04
C LEU A 977 28.03 1.08 -11.55
N PHE A 978 27.07 0.54 -10.78
CA PHE A 978 25.65 0.70 -11.07
C PHE A 978 25.25 2.18 -11.13
N LEU A 979 25.65 3.00 -10.16
CA LEU A 979 25.33 4.44 -10.14
C LEU A 979 25.94 5.19 -11.34
N CYS A 980 27.17 4.85 -11.75
CA CYS A 980 27.78 5.38 -12.97
C CYS A 980 26.95 5.00 -14.21
N ASN A 981 26.57 3.72 -14.32
CA ASN A 981 25.77 3.20 -15.44
C ASN A 981 24.33 3.74 -15.43
N TYR A 982 23.80 4.12 -14.27
CA TYR A 982 22.52 4.81 -14.12
C TYR A 982 22.57 6.29 -14.56
N GLY A 983 23.77 6.89 -14.58
CA GLY A 983 24.02 8.24 -15.09
C GLY A 983 24.64 9.21 -14.09
N TYR A 984 25.04 8.77 -12.89
CA TYR A 984 25.72 9.64 -11.92
C TYR A 984 27.19 9.80 -12.30
N ASN A 985 27.71 11.03 -12.25
CA ASN A 985 29.13 11.29 -12.47
C ASN A 985 29.98 11.04 -11.20
N SER A 986 31.31 10.97 -11.38
CA SER A 986 32.26 10.75 -10.28
C SER A 986 32.11 11.78 -9.15
N SER A 987 31.75 13.03 -9.46
CA SER A 987 31.53 14.08 -8.45
C SER A 987 30.31 13.78 -7.56
N LYS A 988 29.17 13.41 -8.15
CA LYS A 988 27.96 13.01 -7.40
C LYS A 988 28.22 11.74 -6.58
N ILE A 989 28.95 10.77 -7.13
CA ILE A 989 29.33 9.55 -6.39
C ILE A 989 30.29 9.85 -5.23
N SER A 990 31.23 10.80 -5.38
CA SER A 990 32.13 11.19 -4.29
C SER A 990 31.41 11.88 -3.13
N LEU A 991 30.21 12.41 -3.35
CA LEU A 991 29.34 12.93 -2.28
C LEU A 991 28.50 11.81 -1.62
N ILE A 992 28.16 10.75 -2.36
CA ILE A 992 27.37 9.61 -1.88
C ILE A 992 28.24 8.60 -1.09
N SER A 993 29.54 8.50 -1.39
CA SER A 993 30.46 7.61 -0.68
C SER A 993 31.83 8.26 -0.45
N ASN A 994 32.19 8.47 0.83
CA ASN A 994 33.53 8.89 1.22
C ASN A 994 34.60 7.80 1.04
N ASN A 995 34.22 6.54 0.80
CA ASN A 995 35.14 5.41 0.68
C ASN A 995 35.32 4.96 -0.79
N THR A 996 35.67 5.91 -1.66
CA THR A 996 35.89 5.65 -3.09
C THR A 996 37.22 4.97 -3.39
N ASN A 997 38.26 5.15 -2.56
CA ASN A 997 39.63 4.65 -2.82
C ASN A 997 40.14 4.97 -4.24
N GLY A 998 39.91 6.21 -4.69
CA GLY A 998 40.28 6.66 -6.05
C GLY A 998 39.34 6.19 -7.17
N PHE A 999 38.16 5.66 -6.84
CA PHE A 999 37.13 5.31 -7.83
C PHE A 999 36.67 6.54 -8.63
N SER A 1000 36.70 6.41 -9.95
CA SER A 1000 35.99 7.27 -10.90
C SER A 1000 35.10 6.39 -11.78
N CYS A 1001 34.00 6.95 -12.28
CA CYS A 1001 33.20 6.30 -13.30
C CYS A 1001 34.01 6.01 -14.57
N PRO A 1002 33.82 4.84 -15.19
CA PRO A 1002 34.31 4.57 -16.54
C PRO A 1002 33.74 5.56 -17.56
N SER A 1003 34.54 5.97 -18.54
CA SER A 1003 34.12 6.87 -19.63
C SER A 1003 33.09 6.24 -20.58
N ASN A 1004 32.92 4.92 -20.52
CA ASN A 1004 31.96 4.14 -21.31
C ASN A 1004 30.73 3.69 -20.51
N SER A 1005 30.50 4.24 -19.30
CA SER A 1005 29.29 3.91 -18.52
C SER A 1005 28.01 4.26 -19.28
N SER A 1006 27.05 3.32 -19.31
CA SER A 1006 25.76 3.47 -19.97
C SER A 1006 24.68 2.67 -19.24
N THR A 1007 23.41 3.03 -19.46
CA THR A 1007 22.26 2.34 -18.86
C THR A 1007 22.17 0.88 -19.27
N GLU A 1008 22.73 0.52 -20.43
CA GLU A 1008 22.83 -0.86 -20.93
C GLU A 1008 23.79 -1.72 -20.08
N LEU A 1009 24.84 -1.10 -19.52
CA LEU A 1009 25.79 -1.78 -18.64
C LEU A 1009 25.22 -2.05 -17.23
N ILE A 1010 24.04 -1.53 -16.88
CA ILE A 1010 23.31 -1.93 -15.66
C ILE A 1010 23.10 -3.45 -15.63
N SER A 1011 22.81 -4.08 -16.77
CA SER A 1011 22.60 -5.53 -16.87
C SER A 1011 23.83 -6.35 -16.43
N ASN A 1012 25.04 -5.77 -16.46
CA ASN A 1012 26.29 -6.41 -15.99
C ASN A 1012 26.50 -6.36 -14.47
N LEU A 1013 25.64 -5.67 -13.70
CA LEU A 1013 25.64 -5.76 -12.24
C LEU A 1013 25.52 -7.24 -11.82
N ASN A 1014 26.32 -7.71 -10.87
CA ASN A 1014 26.41 -9.15 -10.54
C ASN A 1014 25.21 -9.69 -9.73
N TYR A 1015 24.03 -9.59 -10.33
CA TYR A 1015 22.73 -9.82 -9.68
C TYR A 1015 22.24 -11.26 -9.90
N PRO A 1016 21.51 -11.88 -8.94
CA PRO A 1016 20.95 -13.24 -9.09
C PRO A 1016 19.89 -13.41 -10.18
N SER A 1017 19.58 -12.35 -10.93
CA SER A 1017 18.68 -12.33 -12.10
C SER A 1017 19.28 -11.45 -13.19
N ILE A 1018 18.71 -11.51 -14.40
CA ILE A 1018 19.17 -10.69 -15.54
C ILE A 1018 17.97 -9.97 -16.18
N ALA A 1019 18.08 -8.66 -16.38
CA ALA A 1019 17.15 -7.91 -17.21
C ALA A 1019 17.94 -7.16 -18.29
N VAL A 1020 17.50 -7.28 -19.55
CA VAL A 1020 18.06 -6.57 -20.71
C VAL A 1020 16.89 -5.91 -21.44
N SER A 1021 17.01 -4.65 -21.80
CA SER A 1021 15.95 -3.90 -22.48
C SER A 1021 16.47 -3.11 -23.67
N GLY A 1022 15.58 -2.86 -24.64
CA GLY A 1022 15.92 -2.15 -25.87
C GLY A 1022 16.66 -2.99 -26.91
N MET A 1023 16.60 -4.34 -26.83
CA MET A 1023 17.24 -5.20 -27.83
C MET A 1023 16.49 -5.15 -29.17
N LYS A 1024 17.20 -4.82 -30.24
CA LYS A 1024 16.70 -4.86 -31.62
C LYS A 1024 16.80 -6.27 -32.20
N GLN A 1025 16.13 -6.53 -33.33
CA GLN A 1025 16.25 -7.81 -34.02
C GLN A 1025 17.69 -8.05 -34.50
N ASN A 1026 18.17 -9.28 -34.35
CA ASN A 1026 19.54 -9.75 -34.59
C ASN A 1026 20.61 -9.06 -33.72
N GLU A 1027 20.22 -8.25 -32.73
CA GLU A 1027 21.15 -7.68 -31.76
C GLU A 1027 21.66 -8.76 -30.80
N ILE A 1028 22.95 -8.69 -30.46
CA ILE A 1028 23.62 -9.57 -29.51
C ILE A 1028 23.98 -8.76 -28.26
N ARG A 1029 23.57 -9.24 -27.08
CA ARG A 1029 23.96 -8.65 -25.79
C ARG A 1029 24.65 -9.68 -24.93
N THR A 1030 25.87 -9.35 -24.49
CA THR A 1030 26.64 -10.18 -23.57
C THR A 1030 26.59 -9.58 -22.16
N VAL A 1031 26.13 -10.38 -21.21
CA VAL A 1031 26.03 -10.05 -19.79
C VAL A 1031 27.00 -10.92 -19.00
N ASN A 1032 27.87 -10.30 -18.20
CA ASN A 1032 28.83 -10.99 -17.36
C ASN A 1032 28.24 -11.26 -15.96
N ARG A 1033 28.64 -12.37 -15.35
CA ARG A 1033 28.34 -12.74 -13.96
C ARG A 1033 29.54 -13.42 -13.32
N VAL A 1034 29.62 -13.35 -11.99
CA VAL A 1034 30.59 -14.08 -11.16
C VAL A 1034 29.82 -14.80 -10.05
N VAL A 1035 30.12 -16.07 -9.85
CA VAL A 1035 29.53 -16.90 -8.80
C VAL A 1035 30.62 -17.45 -7.88
N THR A 1036 30.35 -17.43 -6.58
CA THR A 1036 31.21 -17.99 -5.54
C THR A 1036 30.62 -19.28 -5.00
N ASN A 1037 31.42 -20.35 -4.94
CA ASN A 1037 31.07 -21.60 -4.29
C ASN A 1037 31.10 -21.43 -2.76
N VAL A 1038 29.95 -21.68 -2.14
CA VAL A 1038 29.73 -21.69 -0.69
C VAL A 1038 29.20 -23.04 -0.19
N GLY A 1039 29.18 -24.07 -1.07
CA GLY A 1039 28.91 -25.44 -0.69
C GLY A 1039 30.01 -26.05 0.18
N SER A 1040 29.70 -27.17 0.84
CA SER A 1040 30.63 -27.86 1.76
C SER A 1040 31.80 -28.56 1.05
N GLN A 1041 31.72 -28.74 -0.27
CA GLN A 1041 32.77 -29.35 -1.09
C GLN A 1041 33.55 -28.25 -1.83
N ASP A 1042 34.87 -28.21 -1.61
CA ASP A 1042 35.74 -27.26 -2.32
C ASP A 1042 35.86 -27.57 -3.82
N GLU A 1043 35.77 -28.85 -4.21
CA GLU A 1043 35.91 -29.33 -5.59
C GLU A 1043 34.56 -29.81 -6.14
N THR A 1044 33.91 -28.95 -6.93
CA THR A 1044 32.59 -29.19 -7.52
C THR A 1044 32.55 -28.75 -8.98
N VAL A 1045 31.74 -29.42 -9.81
CA VAL A 1045 31.50 -29.03 -11.21
C VAL A 1045 30.03 -28.74 -11.43
N TYR A 1046 29.70 -27.46 -11.59
CA TYR A 1046 28.35 -27.03 -11.96
C TYR A 1046 28.21 -27.01 -13.49
N THR A 1047 27.10 -27.50 -14.01
CA THR A 1047 26.72 -27.42 -15.43
C THR A 1047 25.50 -26.50 -15.59
N ALA A 1048 25.51 -25.64 -16.61
CA ALA A 1048 24.41 -24.74 -16.92
C ALA A 1048 23.36 -25.41 -17.82
N THR A 1049 22.09 -25.27 -17.44
CA THR A 1049 20.91 -25.49 -18.30
C THR A 1049 20.21 -24.16 -18.52
N VAL A 1050 19.71 -23.94 -19.73
CA VAL A 1050 19.03 -22.69 -20.14
C VAL A 1050 17.63 -23.01 -20.62
N ASN A 1051 16.63 -22.36 -20.02
CA ASN A 1051 15.27 -22.31 -20.52
C ASN A 1051 15.07 -20.96 -21.20
N SER A 1052 14.95 -20.96 -22.54
CA SER A 1052 14.80 -19.77 -23.38
C SER A 1052 13.44 -19.77 -24.07
N PRO A 1053 12.71 -18.64 -24.08
CA PRO A 1053 11.44 -18.52 -24.79
C PRO A 1053 11.65 -18.50 -26.31
N ALA A 1054 10.59 -18.81 -27.06
CA ALA A 1054 10.59 -18.68 -28.52
C ALA A 1054 10.88 -17.22 -28.94
N GLY A 1055 11.69 -17.05 -29.98
CA GLY A 1055 12.15 -15.73 -30.47
C GLY A 1055 13.49 -15.26 -29.88
N LEU A 1056 13.96 -15.86 -28.78
CA LEU A 1056 15.23 -15.51 -28.12
C LEU A 1056 16.20 -16.69 -28.10
N ASP A 1057 17.46 -16.44 -28.46
CA ASP A 1057 18.57 -17.38 -28.24
C ASP A 1057 19.37 -16.95 -27.02
N VAL A 1058 19.67 -17.89 -26.11
CA VAL A 1058 20.46 -17.62 -24.90
C VAL A 1058 21.52 -18.68 -24.70
N LYS A 1059 22.78 -18.27 -24.65
CA LYS A 1059 23.95 -19.15 -24.52
C LYS A 1059 24.80 -18.76 -23.32
N VAL A 1060 25.18 -19.74 -22.50
CA VAL A 1060 26.06 -19.56 -21.34
C VAL A 1060 27.47 -20.04 -21.67
N VAL A 1061 28.49 -19.22 -21.36
CA VAL A 1061 29.90 -19.45 -21.73
C VAL A 1061 30.84 -19.14 -20.55
N PRO A 1062 31.64 -20.10 -20.05
CA PRO A 1062 31.55 -21.53 -20.32
C PRO A 1062 30.21 -22.09 -19.78
N ASN A 1063 29.75 -23.22 -20.32
CA ASN A 1063 28.55 -23.91 -19.80
C ASN A 1063 28.85 -24.87 -18.62
N LYS A 1064 30.10 -24.91 -18.16
CA LYS A 1064 30.55 -25.65 -16.97
C LYS A 1064 31.51 -24.80 -16.15
N LEU A 1065 31.35 -24.83 -14.82
CA LEU A 1065 32.22 -24.16 -13.85
C LEU A 1065 32.81 -25.20 -12.91
N LYS A 1066 34.13 -25.37 -12.93
CA LYS A 1066 34.88 -26.28 -12.06
C LYS A 1066 35.58 -25.48 -10.96
N PHE A 1067 35.02 -25.53 -9.75
CA PHE A 1067 35.62 -24.93 -8.56
C PHE A 1067 36.70 -25.83 -7.97
N SER A 1068 37.61 -25.24 -7.20
CA SER A 1068 38.56 -25.95 -6.35
C SER A 1068 38.96 -25.09 -5.15
N LYS A 1069 39.77 -25.64 -4.24
CA LYS A 1069 40.37 -24.89 -3.11
C LYS A 1069 41.06 -23.59 -3.54
N SER A 1070 41.65 -23.56 -4.74
CA SER A 1070 42.34 -22.39 -5.30
C SER A 1070 41.42 -21.45 -6.08
N TYR A 1071 40.23 -21.90 -6.48
CA TYR A 1071 39.31 -21.18 -7.36
C TYR A 1071 37.88 -21.25 -6.80
N LYS A 1072 37.60 -20.43 -5.78
CA LYS A 1072 36.27 -20.36 -5.13
C LYS A 1072 35.27 -19.46 -5.85
N SER A 1073 35.72 -18.52 -6.68
CA SER A 1073 34.86 -17.64 -7.47
C SER A 1073 35.21 -17.75 -8.95
N LEU A 1074 34.19 -17.87 -9.82
CA LEU A 1074 34.38 -18.03 -11.26
C LEU A 1074 33.42 -17.14 -12.05
N GLY A 1075 33.94 -16.55 -13.13
CA GLY A 1075 33.17 -15.74 -14.07
C GLY A 1075 32.54 -16.57 -15.18
N PHE A 1076 31.36 -16.14 -15.64
CA PHE A 1076 30.72 -16.64 -16.86
C PHE A 1076 30.00 -15.51 -17.60
N GLN A 1077 29.71 -15.77 -18.87
CA GLN A 1077 28.98 -14.88 -19.76
C GLN A 1077 27.64 -15.49 -20.18
N VAL A 1078 26.64 -14.63 -20.33
CA VAL A 1078 25.34 -14.95 -20.91
C VAL A 1078 25.19 -14.12 -22.18
N VAL A 1079 25.08 -14.78 -23.31
CA VAL A 1079 24.92 -14.16 -24.64
C VAL A 1079 23.48 -14.31 -25.06
N PHE A 1080 22.76 -13.19 -25.13
CA PHE A 1080 21.39 -13.09 -25.64
C PHE A 1080 21.44 -12.67 -27.12
N THR A 1081 20.68 -13.34 -27.99
CA THR A 1081 20.50 -12.94 -29.39
C THR A 1081 19.02 -12.92 -29.76
N MET A 1082 18.52 -11.77 -30.20
CA MET A 1082 17.09 -11.59 -30.53
C MET A 1082 16.79 -12.09 -31.95
N LYS A 1083 16.23 -13.29 -32.11
CA LYS A 1083 15.98 -13.90 -33.43
C LYS A 1083 14.75 -13.32 -34.15
N ASN A 1084 13.68 -13.01 -33.41
CA ASN A 1084 12.46 -12.44 -33.98
C ASN A 1084 11.81 -11.42 -33.03
N SER A 1085 11.68 -10.18 -33.49
CA SER A 1085 11.08 -9.06 -32.75
C SER A 1085 9.54 -9.00 -32.83
N SER A 1086 8.89 -9.89 -33.59
CA SER A 1086 7.43 -9.84 -33.83
C SER A 1086 6.56 -10.29 -32.64
N SER A 1087 7.11 -10.40 -31.43
CA SER A 1087 6.38 -10.75 -30.20
C SER A 1087 6.04 -9.47 -29.44
N GLN A 1088 4.76 -9.23 -29.14
CA GLN A 1088 4.26 -8.00 -28.51
C GLN A 1088 4.47 -7.97 -26.98
N GLY A 1089 5.66 -8.33 -26.48
CA GLY A 1089 5.93 -8.30 -25.04
C GLY A 1089 7.31 -8.81 -24.64
N ASP A 1090 7.67 -8.56 -23.38
CA ASP A 1090 8.96 -8.92 -22.80
C ASP A 1090 9.12 -10.46 -22.71
N LEU A 1091 10.30 -10.97 -23.07
CA LEU A 1091 10.61 -12.39 -23.19
C LEU A 1091 11.28 -12.93 -21.93
N PHE A 1092 10.60 -13.83 -21.21
CA PHE A 1092 11.06 -14.40 -19.94
C PHE A 1092 11.67 -15.81 -20.08
N GLY A 1093 12.70 -16.09 -19.29
CA GLY A 1093 13.32 -17.42 -19.20
C GLY A 1093 14.13 -17.60 -17.92
N SER A 1094 14.99 -18.61 -17.87
CA SER A 1094 15.92 -18.79 -16.74
C SER A 1094 17.16 -19.59 -17.07
N ILE A 1095 18.24 -19.33 -16.34
CA ILE A 1095 19.48 -20.12 -16.32
C ILE A 1095 19.50 -20.88 -15.00
N THR A 1096 19.89 -22.16 -15.03
CA THR A 1096 20.03 -22.99 -13.83
C THR A 1096 21.39 -23.67 -13.84
N TRP A 1097 22.19 -23.45 -12.79
CA TRP A 1097 23.40 -24.20 -12.53
C TRP A 1097 23.10 -25.36 -11.57
N SER A 1098 23.62 -26.55 -11.85
CA SER A 1098 23.56 -27.68 -10.92
C SER A 1098 24.82 -28.53 -10.98
N ASP A 1099 25.20 -29.06 -9.82
CA ASP A 1099 26.23 -30.09 -9.61
C ASP A 1099 25.62 -31.48 -9.34
N GLY A 1100 24.28 -31.61 -9.44
CA GLY A 1100 23.51 -32.81 -9.11
C GLY A 1100 22.97 -32.85 -7.68
N THR A 1101 23.41 -31.94 -6.80
CA THR A 1101 22.90 -31.81 -5.41
C THR A 1101 22.23 -30.45 -5.20
N HIS A 1102 22.91 -29.38 -5.57
CA HIS A 1102 22.43 -28.00 -5.50
C HIS A 1102 21.77 -27.60 -6.83
N THR A 1103 20.81 -26.68 -6.74
CA THR A 1103 20.14 -26.07 -7.90
C THR A 1103 20.11 -24.57 -7.71
N VAL A 1104 20.85 -23.84 -8.55
CA VAL A 1104 21.05 -22.39 -8.47
C VAL A 1104 20.38 -21.77 -9.68
N ARG A 1105 19.18 -21.23 -9.51
CA ARG A 1105 18.38 -20.67 -10.61
C ARG A 1105 18.40 -19.15 -10.62
N SER A 1106 18.59 -18.57 -11.80
CA SER A 1106 18.45 -17.14 -12.09
C SER A 1106 17.39 -16.93 -13.16
N PRO A 1107 16.29 -16.19 -12.89
CA PRO A 1107 15.36 -15.77 -13.94
C PRO A 1107 16.01 -14.72 -14.83
N PHE A 1108 15.54 -14.61 -16.07
CA PHE A 1108 15.85 -13.48 -16.93
C PHE A 1108 14.63 -12.93 -17.66
N VAL A 1109 14.73 -11.66 -18.06
CA VAL A 1109 13.80 -10.98 -18.97
C VAL A 1109 14.57 -10.22 -20.04
N VAL A 1110 14.08 -10.28 -21.28
CA VAL A 1110 14.58 -9.48 -22.41
C VAL A 1110 13.43 -8.71 -23.03
N ALA A 1111 13.46 -7.38 -22.92
CA ALA A 1111 12.54 -6.47 -23.58
C ALA A 1111 13.11 -5.99 -24.93
N THR A 1112 12.28 -5.99 -25.97
CA THR A 1112 12.64 -5.46 -27.29
C THR A 1112 12.78 -3.93 -27.28
N ALA A 1113 13.40 -3.38 -28.32
CA ALA A 1113 13.18 -1.99 -28.70
C ALA A 1113 11.83 -1.86 -29.41
N ASN A 1114 11.01 -0.89 -28.99
CA ASN A 1114 9.85 -0.39 -29.74
C ASN A 1114 10.29 0.59 -30.84
#